data_AF-A0A0A0DN44-F1
#
_entry.id   AF-A0A0A0DN44-F1
#
_cell.length_a   1.000
_cell.length_b   1.000
_cell.length_c   1.000
_cell.angle_alpha   90.00
_cell.angle_beta   90.00
_cell.angle_gamma   90.00
#
_symmetry.space_group_name_H-M   'P 1'
#
loop_
_entity.id
_entity.type
_entity.pdbx_description
1 polymer ?
#
loop_
_entity_poly.entity_id
_entity_poly.type
_entity_poly.pdbx_seq_one_letter_code
_entity_poly.pdbx_strand_id
1 'polypeptide(L)'
;MTKHARAWLFRCAQAALAIAIIAATAFADLPEASAQTSSDRNLPLSPPEFDAVINEIQRMVVTKDNDVHRFVVHEATPERIQRLYNMPALLKQRTVIRENGLIFAGQGTLLSFDKPSDVINKVASWFPEEVAAARQAPELRFFTHLHLYGPYASWQDEPAAFMAMWNCMPQIAWLTPDADPFRRRLKISSLTMWGVAATSSDPQEGDFGFCVRERSGLRPAETPAARQANQQEVRSIGERVTATLPGKFSRFLARQGCSGTGPDDCVLVLHLWASLAPVDPDLASALARLEPLVQLDAPLPPLQKPAAQYGAGGQEGEPRFDAVLRQGAFLRAKLASVLKQPAAWPTDALASTLHQMTTLERKMAQAIDHRWYYYELGYYNALVNPWGPLGHYLAESPTVRDAVMAEINAIGEDDQDCNLHRSWLDSYPDLLNRFVLQHLQEAPSNRCAKPDWSRIKAGATPQAVELRQQYLNLLARTPSDATRDEILSQFTSNGDDCFNAQGKPALKWQVDLCRAWIHEPQLTPLALRHSKLTLDKRHQFDKVIRQAPTAGENGAIKPDQRAWLGTLTQGMHADAVASMRTYAEALWQQHRLVRQATHWRHPGHSRSLIELDLADNEGTRIDLILTPHGLQELTVPSRLYWPQDRPDIVRVSDLDADGHLELWWSKPFDECHGDSSDLARNLDCSATSAMSATMGEANRNGVSYFVDDRPTHPTVPAGENWRSRPNGITTKRPDQIPEERPTCNRILLGSFLSDQLEVSFSEPQEESSGYPRLIDLTCKPHPLHPNLALVALFHELREEPNADGNTAKGFVMAVVDIQRRRLIRLYRDKILEDAGTRISEFSLHLDTAPYNIAPGVRAFGVRMNIGYSPRYAEGGESDYLTLFIEHGKTLRPIIQNMPMSSWRMVGDTAHCFDDAETGCAIENKAVRLALASTSTHGWRDLEVITTTSIGDTNTQKARVQVTGKLRAQACVYH
;
A
#
# COMPACT_ATOMS: atom_id res chain seq x y z
N MET A 1 -39.39 -28.95 67.95
CA MET A 1 -39.45 -27.49 68.20
C MET A 1 -39.79 -27.24 69.66
N THR A 2 -38.86 -26.62 70.39
CA THR A 2 -38.86 -26.48 71.86
C THR A 2 -39.71 -25.29 72.33
N LYS A 3 -40.13 -25.30 73.61
CA LYS A 3 -40.97 -24.27 74.25
C LYS A 3 -40.49 -22.82 74.05
N HIS A 4 -39.21 -22.60 73.74
CA HIS A 4 -38.68 -21.27 73.42
C HIS A 4 -39.11 -20.72 72.05
N ALA A 5 -39.38 -21.57 71.06
CA ALA A 5 -39.86 -21.12 69.75
C ALA A 5 -41.29 -20.56 69.81
N ARG A 6 -42.15 -21.10 70.70
CA ARG A 6 -43.52 -20.62 70.89
C ARG A 6 -43.60 -19.27 71.60
N ALA A 7 -42.71 -19.01 72.56
CA ALA A 7 -42.67 -17.72 73.26
C ALA A 7 -42.18 -16.58 72.34
N TRP A 8 -41.30 -16.90 71.39
CA TRP A 8 -40.77 -15.93 70.43
C TRP A 8 -41.83 -15.57 69.36
N LEU A 9 -42.53 -16.57 68.82
CA LEU A 9 -43.62 -16.35 67.86
C LEU A 9 -44.79 -15.55 68.47
N PHE A 10 -45.10 -15.76 69.75
CA PHE A 10 -46.18 -15.01 70.42
C PHE A 10 -45.82 -13.53 70.65
N ARG A 11 -44.55 -13.23 70.94
CA ARG A 11 -44.07 -11.84 71.08
C ARG A 11 -43.97 -11.11 69.74
N CYS A 12 -43.60 -11.80 68.67
CA CYS A 12 -43.65 -11.24 67.31
C CYS A 12 -45.08 -10.97 66.84
N ALA A 13 -46.04 -11.83 67.17
CA ALA A 13 -47.45 -11.61 66.84
C ALA A 13 -48.06 -10.42 67.61
N GLN A 14 -47.70 -10.24 68.89
CA GLN A 14 -48.14 -9.07 69.67
C GLN A 14 -47.49 -7.76 69.21
N ALA A 15 -46.23 -7.79 68.77
CA ALA A 15 -45.57 -6.63 68.18
C ALA A 15 -46.18 -6.25 66.82
N ALA A 16 -46.51 -7.24 65.98
CA ALA A 16 -47.19 -6.99 64.70
C ALA A 16 -48.61 -6.43 64.90
N LEU A 17 -49.35 -6.89 65.92
CA LEU A 17 -50.68 -6.37 66.24
C LEU A 17 -50.63 -4.94 66.82
N ALA A 18 -49.61 -4.62 67.63
CA ALA A 18 -49.40 -3.27 68.15
C ALA A 18 -49.01 -2.27 67.04
N ILE A 19 -48.18 -2.70 66.08
CA ILE A 19 -47.80 -1.88 64.91
C ILE A 19 -49.02 -1.68 63.99
N ALA A 20 -49.86 -2.69 63.81
CA ALA A 20 -51.09 -2.57 63.03
C ALA A 20 -52.13 -1.63 63.68
N ILE A 21 -52.22 -1.61 65.02
CA ILE A 21 -53.13 -0.71 65.75
C ILE A 21 -52.61 0.74 65.74
N ILE A 22 -51.29 0.96 65.84
CA ILE A 22 -50.69 2.30 65.72
C ILE A 22 -50.79 2.82 64.28
N ALA A 23 -50.69 1.95 63.27
CA ALA A 23 -50.95 2.32 61.88
C ALA A 23 -52.44 2.65 61.64
N ALA A 24 -53.37 2.00 62.34
CA ALA A 24 -54.80 2.26 62.18
C ALA A 24 -55.28 3.55 62.86
N THR A 25 -54.62 4.02 63.92
CA THR A 25 -55.00 5.27 64.62
C THR A 25 -54.31 6.53 64.07
N ALA A 26 -53.25 6.40 63.28
CA ALA A 26 -52.58 7.53 62.62
C ALA A 26 -53.30 8.04 61.35
N PHE A 27 -54.35 7.37 60.89
CA PHE A 27 -55.12 7.74 59.69
C PHE A 27 -56.44 8.49 59.96
N ALA A 28 -56.76 8.81 61.22
CA ALA A 28 -58.04 9.42 61.59
C ALA A 28 -58.09 10.97 61.49
N ASP A 29 -56.96 11.65 61.29
CA ASP A 29 -56.87 13.12 61.20
C ASP A 29 -56.13 13.59 59.93
N LEU A 30 -56.63 13.19 58.75
CA LEU A 30 -56.30 13.87 57.50
C LEU A 30 -57.53 14.67 57.05
N PRO A 31 -57.38 15.95 56.65
CA PRO A 31 -58.50 16.70 56.08
C PRO A 31 -59.00 15.99 54.84
N GLU A 32 -60.33 15.96 54.65
CA GLU A 32 -60.99 15.48 53.43
C GLU A 32 -60.38 16.20 52.21
N ALA A 33 -59.36 15.59 51.60
CA ALA A 33 -58.95 15.91 50.26
C ALA A 33 -60.10 15.44 49.37
N SER A 34 -60.81 16.40 48.77
CA SER A 34 -61.83 16.15 47.77
C SER A 34 -61.33 15.10 46.79
N ALA A 35 -61.93 13.92 46.80
CA ALA A 35 -61.65 12.88 45.82
C ALA A 35 -62.11 13.39 44.45
N GLN A 36 -61.23 14.09 43.73
CA GLN A 36 -61.40 14.37 42.31
C GLN A 36 -61.55 13.03 41.61
N THR A 37 -62.72 12.81 41.05
CA THR A 37 -63.04 11.61 40.29
C THR A 37 -62.05 11.43 39.14
N SER A 38 -61.78 10.20 38.70
CA SER A 38 -60.91 9.93 37.54
C SER A 38 -61.33 10.67 36.26
N SER A 39 -62.56 11.20 36.21
CA SER A 39 -63.06 12.04 35.11
C SER A 39 -62.45 13.45 35.07
N ASP A 40 -62.06 14.03 36.22
CA ASP A 40 -61.48 15.39 36.28
C ASP A 40 -60.02 15.43 35.79
N ARG A 41 -59.30 14.30 35.81
CA ARG A 41 -57.89 14.22 35.38
C ARG A 41 -57.69 14.46 33.88
N ASN A 42 -58.75 14.35 33.09
CA ASN A 42 -58.71 14.50 31.63
C ASN A 42 -59.34 15.82 31.14
N LEU A 43 -59.87 16.66 32.03
CA LEU A 43 -60.44 17.94 31.63
C LEU A 43 -59.31 18.94 31.28
N PRO A 44 -59.49 19.82 30.27
CA PRO A 44 -58.56 20.93 30.02
C PRO A 44 -58.42 21.83 31.26
N LEU A 45 -57.29 22.55 31.40
CA LEU A 45 -57.16 23.59 32.42
C LEU A 45 -58.22 24.67 32.21
N SER A 46 -58.84 25.15 33.30
CA SER A 46 -59.65 26.36 33.25
C SER A 46 -58.76 27.57 32.89
N PRO A 47 -59.31 28.66 32.32
CA PRO A 47 -58.50 29.83 31.97
C PRO A 47 -57.63 30.37 33.13
N PRO A 48 -58.13 30.49 34.39
CA PRO A 48 -57.29 30.92 35.51
C PRO A 48 -56.16 29.93 35.85
N GLU A 49 -56.43 28.62 35.79
CA GLU A 49 -55.40 27.60 36.01
C GLU A 49 -54.34 27.63 34.90
N PHE A 50 -54.77 27.82 33.64
CA PHE A 50 -53.87 27.95 32.50
C PHE A 50 -52.93 29.13 32.70
N ASP A 51 -53.47 30.32 33.01
CA ASP A 51 -52.66 31.52 33.23
C ASP A 51 -51.71 31.36 34.43
N ALA A 52 -52.16 30.73 35.52
CA ALA A 52 -51.33 30.46 36.70
C ALA A 52 -50.13 29.55 36.38
N VAL A 53 -50.39 28.44 35.66
CA VAL A 53 -49.34 27.50 35.23
C VAL A 53 -48.35 28.17 34.27
N ILE A 54 -48.85 28.90 33.26
CA ILE A 54 -48.00 29.59 32.29
C ILE A 54 -47.13 30.66 32.97
N ASN A 55 -47.70 31.43 33.89
CA ASN A 55 -46.94 32.43 34.65
C ASN A 55 -45.84 31.78 35.51
N GLU A 56 -46.11 30.63 36.11
CA GLU A 56 -45.08 29.91 36.86
C GLU A 56 -43.95 29.39 35.97
N ILE A 57 -44.27 28.83 34.79
CA ILE A 57 -43.26 28.43 33.81
C ILE A 57 -42.43 29.63 33.37
N GLN A 58 -43.03 30.80 33.15
CA GLN A 58 -42.29 32.01 32.80
C GLN A 58 -41.31 32.46 33.91
N ARG A 59 -41.67 32.28 35.19
CA ARG A 59 -40.72 32.49 36.30
C ARG A 59 -39.57 31.49 36.28
N MET A 60 -39.83 30.25 35.87
CA MET A 60 -38.77 29.24 35.70
C MET A 60 -37.80 29.62 34.58
N VAL A 61 -38.31 30.09 33.43
CA VAL A 61 -37.48 30.45 32.25
C VAL A 61 -36.39 31.48 32.57
N VAL A 62 -36.63 32.38 33.54
CA VAL A 62 -35.63 33.39 33.96
C VAL A 62 -34.72 32.93 35.11
N THR A 63 -34.92 31.70 35.60
CA THR A 63 -34.06 31.07 36.61
C THR A 63 -32.80 30.53 35.94
N LYS A 64 -31.63 30.74 36.53
CA LYS A 64 -30.37 30.17 36.01
C LYS A 64 -30.46 28.64 36.01
N ASP A 65 -29.95 27.98 34.96
CA ASP A 65 -29.96 26.51 34.82
C ASP A 65 -29.48 25.78 36.09
N ASN A 66 -28.44 26.31 36.74
CA ASN A 66 -27.87 25.75 37.98
C ASN A 66 -28.79 25.90 39.19
N ASP A 67 -29.76 26.80 39.18
CA ASP A 67 -30.71 27.04 40.28
C ASP A 67 -32.10 26.42 40.00
N VAL A 68 -32.33 25.84 38.83
CA VAL A 68 -33.60 25.19 38.44
C VAL A 68 -34.03 24.12 39.47
N HIS A 69 -33.08 23.37 40.02
CA HIS A 69 -33.35 22.35 41.03
C HIS A 69 -33.87 22.91 42.37
N ARG A 70 -33.75 24.21 42.62
CA ARG A 70 -34.23 24.91 43.83
C ARG A 70 -35.56 25.62 43.62
N PHE A 71 -36.08 25.62 42.39
CA PHE A 71 -37.32 26.30 42.07
C PHE A 71 -38.48 25.59 42.78
N VAL A 72 -39.23 26.35 43.58
CA VAL A 72 -40.39 25.84 44.31
C VAL A 72 -41.61 25.89 43.37
N VAL A 73 -42.22 24.73 43.16
CA VAL A 73 -43.39 24.56 42.28
C VAL A 73 -44.66 24.71 43.10
N HIS A 74 -45.58 25.58 42.65
CA HIS A 74 -46.88 25.78 43.28
C HIS A 74 -48.04 25.44 42.34
N GLU A 75 -47.98 25.95 41.11
CA GLU A 75 -49.08 25.89 40.14
C GLU A 75 -48.86 24.81 39.08
N ALA A 76 -47.62 24.65 38.61
CA ALA A 76 -47.17 23.72 37.58
C ALA A 76 -47.00 22.28 38.14
N THR A 77 -48.02 21.78 38.84
CA THR A 77 -48.01 20.40 39.35
C THR A 77 -47.98 19.38 38.19
N PRO A 78 -47.50 18.15 38.42
CA PRO A 78 -47.41 17.13 37.37
C PRO A 78 -48.74 16.88 36.64
N GLU A 79 -49.86 16.90 37.36
CA GLU A 79 -51.21 16.71 36.80
C GLU A 79 -51.64 17.91 35.94
N ARG A 80 -51.34 19.13 36.38
CA ARG A 80 -51.67 20.35 35.61
C ARG A 80 -50.79 20.48 34.38
N ILE A 81 -49.53 20.07 34.46
CA ILE A 81 -48.62 19.97 33.32
C ILE A 81 -49.12 18.91 32.34
N GLN A 82 -49.53 17.73 32.81
CA GLN A 82 -50.17 16.74 31.95
C GLN A 82 -51.38 17.33 31.19
N ARG A 83 -52.28 18.01 31.89
CA ARG A 83 -53.47 18.65 31.28
C ARG A 83 -53.06 19.73 30.29
N LEU A 84 -52.09 20.58 30.63
CA LEU A 84 -51.57 21.64 29.77
C LEU A 84 -51.04 21.10 28.43
N TYR A 85 -50.24 20.04 28.47
CA TYR A 85 -49.62 19.44 27.26
C TYR A 85 -50.59 18.66 26.38
N ASN A 86 -51.81 18.42 26.86
CA ASN A 86 -52.91 17.88 26.07
C ASN A 86 -53.81 18.97 25.49
N MET A 87 -53.57 20.26 25.78
CA MET A 87 -54.38 21.37 25.29
C MET A 87 -53.82 21.95 23.98
N PRO A 88 -54.66 22.17 22.95
CA PRO A 88 -54.26 22.88 21.75
C PRO A 88 -53.77 24.31 22.00
N ALA A 89 -54.22 24.94 23.10
CA ALA A 89 -53.79 26.27 23.52
C ALA A 89 -52.29 26.36 23.83
N LEU A 90 -51.63 25.24 24.16
CA LEU A 90 -50.19 25.18 24.40
C LEU A 90 -49.40 25.60 23.14
N LEU A 91 -49.86 25.19 21.95
CA LEU A 91 -49.17 25.49 20.68
C LEU A 91 -49.12 26.99 20.36
N LYS A 92 -49.97 27.81 20.99
CA LYS A 92 -49.92 29.28 20.86
C LYS A 92 -48.86 29.93 21.75
N GLN A 93 -48.23 29.16 22.65
CA GLN A 93 -47.20 29.65 23.55
C GLN A 93 -45.83 29.62 22.87
N ARG A 94 -44.96 30.56 23.28
CA ARG A 94 -43.57 30.63 22.82
C ARG A 94 -42.85 29.29 23.08
N THR A 95 -41.98 28.88 22.15
CA THR A 95 -41.22 27.62 22.24
C THR A 95 -40.50 27.47 23.57
N VAL A 96 -39.84 28.52 24.07
CA VAL A 96 -39.14 28.50 25.37
C VAL A 96 -40.05 28.15 26.55
N ILE A 97 -41.33 28.54 26.52
CA ILE A 97 -42.31 28.18 27.56
C ILE A 97 -42.66 26.70 27.46
N ARG A 98 -42.84 26.20 26.23
CA ARG A 98 -43.10 24.77 25.96
C ARG A 98 -41.88 23.89 26.29
N GLU A 99 -40.66 24.37 26.08
CA GLU A 99 -39.45 23.61 26.46
C GLU A 99 -39.29 23.53 27.99
N ASN A 100 -39.40 24.68 28.67
CA ASN A 100 -39.20 24.76 30.12
C ASN A 100 -40.36 24.15 30.92
N GLY A 101 -41.57 24.09 30.37
CA GLY A 101 -42.68 23.45 31.06
C GLY A 101 -42.48 21.94 31.28
N LEU A 102 -41.67 21.27 30.44
CA LEU A 102 -41.38 19.84 30.60
C LEU A 102 -40.48 19.54 31.80
N ILE A 103 -39.80 20.54 32.37
CA ILE A 103 -39.01 20.40 33.62
C ILE A 103 -39.87 19.83 34.75
N PHE A 104 -41.15 20.19 34.77
CA PHE A 104 -42.13 19.80 35.79
C PHE A 104 -42.79 18.44 35.53
N ALA A 105 -42.53 17.82 34.38
CA ALA A 105 -43.13 16.54 34.00
C ALA A 105 -42.48 15.33 34.69
N GLY A 106 -41.33 15.52 35.34
CA GLY A 106 -40.51 14.46 35.93
C GLY A 106 -41.11 13.64 37.06
N GLN A 107 -42.21 14.12 37.67
CA GLN A 107 -42.96 13.40 38.71
C GLN A 107 -44.30 12.85 38.21
N GLY A 108 -44.65 13.09 36.94
CA GLY A 108 -45.94 12.73 36.36
C GLY A 108 -45.84 11.62 35.32
N THR A 109 -46.96 11.39 34.63
CA THR A 109 -47.09 10.36 33.58
C THR A 109 -46.98 10.93 32.16
N LEU A 110 -46.75 12.23 32.00
CA LEU A 110 -46.65 12.89 30.68
C LEU A 110 -45.58 12.26 29.80
N LEU A 111 -44.45 11.94 30.41
CA LEU A 111 -43.29 11.35 29.77
C LEU A 111 -43.30 9.81 29.84
N SER A 112 -44.47 9.18 29.95
CA SER A 112 -44.60 7.72 29.79
C SER A 112 -44.50 7.29 28.33
N PHE A 113 -43.94 6.11 28.07
CA PHE A 113 -43.88 5.54 26.72
C PHE A 113 -43.81 4.01 26.74
N ASP A 114 -44.43 3.35 25.76
CA ASP A 114 -44.38 1.89 25.61
C ASP A 114 -43.35 1.45 24.56
N LYS A 115 -43.13 2.29 23.55
CA LYS A 115 -42.17 2.06 22.47
C LYS A 115 -41.43 3.35 22.08
N PRO A 116 -40.25 3.26 21.44
CA PRO A 116 -39.46 4.44 21.09
C PRO A 116 -40.20 5.51 20.28
N SER A 117 -41.03 5.13 19.30
CA SER A 117 -41.78 6.11 18.50
C SER A 117 -42.79 6.94 19.29
N ASP A 118 -43.26 6.46 20.46
CA ASP A 118 -44.14 7.26 21.32
C ASP A 118 -43.44 8.54 21.81
N VAL A 119 -42.10 8.49 21.97
CA VAL A 119 -41.28 9.65 22.37
C VAL A 119 -41.36 10.73 21.31
N ILE A 120 -40.99 10.42 20.06
CA ILE A 120 -41.03 11.40 18.96
C ILE A 120 -42.45 11.83 18.62
N ASN A 121 -43.46 10.96 18.73
CA ASN A 121 -44.86 11.32 18.50
C ASN A 121 -45.35 12.35 19.52
N LYS A 122 -45.00 12.18 20.80
CA LYS A 122 -45.30 13.16 21.84
C LYS A 122 -44.58 14.47 21.61
N VAL A 123 -43.26 14.42 21.38
CA VAL A 123 -42.47 15.62 21.10
C VAL A 123 -42.99 16.38 19.88
N ALA A 124 -43.28 15.69 18.77
CA ALA A 124 -43.84 16.30 17.57
C ALA A 124 -45.25 16.90 17.80
N SER A 125 -46.03 16.33 18.71
CA SER A 125 -47.32 16.93 19.09
C SER A 125 -47.19 18.23 19.87
N TRP A 126 -46.10 18.40 20.63
CA TRP A 126 -45.84 19.61 21.43
C TRP A 126 -45.03 20.66 20.66
N PHE A 127 -44.20 20.22 19.70
CA PHE A 127 -43.26 21.03 18.94
C PHE A 127 -43.33 20.75 17.42
N PRO A 128 -44.51 20.90 16.79
CA PRO A 128 -44.69 20.50 15.40
C PRO A 128 -43.84 21.33 14.42
N GLU A 129 -43.68 22.63 14.68
CA GLU A 129 -42.90 23.53 13.83
C GLU A 129 -41.40 23.26 13.95
N GLU A 130 -40.90 23.05 15.16
CA GLU A 130 -39.49 22.78 15.43
C GLU A 130 -39.05 21.43 14.86
N VAL A 131 -39.89 20.39 15.02
CA VAL A 131 -39.64 19.07 14.41
C VAL A 131 -39.68 19.14 12.89
N ALA A 132 -40.63 19.89 12.31
CA ALA A 132 -40.68 20.08 10.86
C ALA A 132 -39.44 20.83 10.34
N ALA A 133 -39.00 21.88 11.04
CA ALA A 133 -37.80 22.63 10.70
C ALA A 133 -36.54 21.74 10.75
N ALA A 134 -36.37 20.94 11.81
CA ALA A 134 -35.24 20.02 11.94
C ALA A 134 -35.17 18.99 10.80
N ARG A 135 -36.34 18.49 10.34
CA ARG A 135 -36.43 17.54 9.21
C ARG A 135 -36.14 18.16 7.84
N GLN A 136 -36.29 19.48 7.72
CA GLN A 136 -36.02 20.23 6.48
C GLN A 136 -34.62 20.85 6.45
N ALA A 137 -33.91 20.86 7.58
CA ALA A 137 -32.58 21.45 7.69
C ALA A 137 -31.54 20.71 6.81
N PRO A 138 -30.62 21.44 6.15
CA PRO A 138 -29.51 20.82 5.42
C PRO A 138 -28.58 20.01 6.32
N GLU A 139 -28.31 20.52 7.52
CA GLU A 139 -27.62 19.81 8.58
C GLU A 139 -28.67 19.20 9.51
N LEU A 140 -28.94 17.92 9.32
CA LEU A 140 -29.90 17.11 10.08
C LEU A 140 -29.52 17.02 11.58
N ARG A 141 -29.83 18.04 12.37
CA ARG A 141 -29.52 18.12 13.82
C ARG A 141 -30.68 18.70 14.61
N PHE A 142 -31.02 18.10 15.75
CA PHE A 142 -32.10 18.61 16.62
C PHE A 142 -31.67 19.75 17.55
N PHE A 143 -30.40 19.79 17.96
CA PHE A 143 -29.93 20.77 18.94
C PHE A 143 -30.05 22.23 18.46
N THR A 144 -30.19 22.51 17.16
CA THR A 144 -30.43 23.88 16.69
C THR A 144 -31.91 24.28 16.66
N HIS A 145 -32.81 23.34 16.93
CA HIS A 145 -34.26 23.53 16.77
C HIS A 145 -35.08 23.25 18.02
N LEU A 146 -34.61 22.37 18.91
CA LEU A 146 -35.36 21.98 20.11
C LEU A 146 -34.44 21.58 21.26
N HIS A 147 -34.66 22.18 22.42
CA HIS A 147 -33.93 21.88 23.66
C HIS A 147 -34.89 21.39 24.74
N LEU A 148 -34.84 20.09 25.05
CA LEU A 148 -35.60 19.52 26.16
C LEU A 148 -34.70 19.41 27.40
N TYR A 149 -35.15 19.99 28.50
CA TYR A 149 -34.39 20.04 29.74
C TYR A 149 -34.63 18.80 30.61
N GLY A 150 -33.55 18.32 31.25
CA GLY A 150 -33.55 17.15 32.13
C GLY A 150 -32.90 15.91 31.50
N PRO A 151 -32.99 14.74 32.17
CA PRO A 151 -33.65 14.53 33.46
C PRO A 151 -32.90 15.16 34.64
N TYR A 152 -33.58 15.30 35.78
CA TYR A 152 -33.01 15.80 37.04
C TYR A 152 -33.04 14.72 38.12
N ALA A 153 -32.21 14.84 39.17
CA ALA A 153 -32.08 13.80 40.20
C ALA A 153 -33.42 13.34 40.80
N SER A 154 -34.33 14.30 41.02
CA SER A 154 -35.63 14.06 41.63
C SER A 154 -36.58 13.26 40.75
N TRP A 155 -36.39 13.24 39.43
CA TRP A 155 -37.31 12.63 38.48
C TRP A 155 -37.46 11.12 38.71
N GLN A 156 -38.68 10.64 38.47
CA GLN A 156 -39.00 9.23 38.45
C GLN A 156 -38.33 8.54 37.26
N ASP A 157 -38.13 7.22 37.40
CA ASP A 157 -37.35 6.43 36.44
C ASP A 157 -37.99 6.42 35.03
N GLU A 158 -39.32 6.42 34.94
CA GLU A 158 -40.06 6.43 33.67
C GLU A 158 -39.84 7.74 32.86
N PRO A 159 -40.14 8.94 33.41
CA PRO A 159 -39.75 10.21 32.77
C PRO A 159 -38.25 10.35 32.49
N ALA A 160 -37.38 9.84 33.37
CA ALA A 160 -35.94 9.86 33.14
C ALA A 160 -35.55 8.98 31.95
N ALA A 161 -36.17 7.80 31.81
CA ALA A 161 -35.96 6.91 30.68
C ALA A 161 -36.48 7.51 29.36
N PHE A 162 -37.59 8.25 29.39
CA PHE A 162 -38.09 8.98 28.22
C PHE A 162 -37.07 10.02 27.74
N MET A 163 -36.54 10.82 28.68
CA MET A 163 -35.55 11.83 28.35
C MET A 163 -34.23 11.21 27.89
N ALA A 164 -33.82 10.08 28.48
CA ALA A 164 -32.67 9.34 28.01
C ALA A 164 -32.84 8.82 26.58
N MET A 165 -34.02 8.32 26.22
CA MET A 165 -34.33 7.95 24.83
C MET A 165 -34.20 9.16 23.91
N TRP A 166 -34.87 10.27 24.24
CA TRP A 166 -34.80 11.51 23.45
C TRP A 166 -33.36 11.99 23.26
N ASN A 167 -32.59 12.07 24.35
CA ASN A 167 -31.25 12.63 24.39
C ASN A 167 -30.21 11.74 23.69
N CYS A 168 -30.35 10.41 23.78
CA CYS A 168 -29.26 9.49 23.43
C CYS A 168 -29.53 8.61 22.22
N MET A 169 -30.78 8.39 21.81
CA MET A 169 -31.06 7.65 20.59
C MET A 169 -30.49 8.40 19.37
N PRO A 170 -29.93 7.69 18.37
CA PRO A 170 -29.46 8.30 17.13
C PRO A 170 -30.47 9.27 16.52
N GLN A 171 -30.05 10.51 16.27
CA GLN A 171 -30.93 11.58 15.75
C GLN A 171 -31.64 11.19 14.44
N ILE A 172 -31.01 10.37 13.60
CA ILE A 172 -31.63 9.89 12.36
C ILE A 172 -32.96 9.16 12.59
N ALA A 173 -33.10 8.45 13.71
CA ALA A 173 -34.34 7.76 14.08
C ALA A 173 -35.49 8.75 14.34
N TRP A 174 -35.19 9.95 14.85
CA TRP A 174 -36.16 11.01 15.10
C TRP A 174 -36.49 11.82 13.84
N LEU A 175 -35.48 12.04 13.01
CA LEU A 175 -35.59 12.85 11.79
C LEU A 175 -36.34 12.10 10.69
N THR A 176 -36.11 10.79 10.55
CA THR A 176 -36.76 9.95 9.54
C THR A 176 -37.38 8.70 10.18
N PRO A 177 -38.48 8.85 10.95
CA PRO A 177 -39.06 7.73 11.71
C PRO A 177 -39.65 6.61 10.84
N ASP A 178 -39.98 6.92 9.58
CA ASP A 178 -40.57 5.97 8.63
C ASP A 178 -39.50 5.32 7.70
N ALA A 179 -38.22 5.54 7.98
CA ALA A 179 -37.10 5.03 7.17
C ALA A 179 -36.18 4.10 7.96
N ASP A 180 -35.30 3.39 7.25
CA ASP A 180 -34.21 2.63 7.87
C ASP A 180 -33.28 3.59 8.66
N PRO A 181 -33.09 3.38 9.98
CA PRO A 181 -32.23 4.25 10.78
C PRO A 181 -30.74 4.07 10.47
N PHE A 182 -30.35 3.04 9.71
CA PHE A 182 -28.98 2.83 9.25
C PHE A 182 -28.70 3.48 7.90
N ARG A 183 -29.67 4.23 7.36
CA ARG A 183 -29.51 4.92 6.08
C ARG A 183 -28.52 6.07 6.17
N ARG A 184 -27.42 5.99 5.42
CA ARG A 184 -26.46 7.09 5.26
C ARG A 184 -26.57 7.72 3.87
N ARG A 185 -26.76 9.03 3.78
CA ARG A 185 -26.76 9.76 2.50
C ARG A 185 -25.57 10.71 2.43
N LEU A 186 -25.02 10.90 1.22
CA LEU A 186 -23.87 11.76 0.84
C LEU A 186 -23.95 13.26 1.26
N LYS A 187 -24.96 13.68 2.00
CA LYS A 187 -25.17 15.05 2.49
C LYS A 187 -25.50 15.13 3.97
N ILE A 188 -25.53 13.99 4.66
CA ILE A 188 -25.87 13.90 6.07
C ILE A 188 -24.56 13.74 6.84
N SER A 189 -24.25 14.68 7.74
CA SER A 189 -23.04 14.61 8.57
C SER A 189 -23.03 13.31 9.38
N SER A 190 -21.85 12.73 9.61
CA SER A 190 -21.63 11.54 10.46
C SER A 190 -22.24 11.63 11.87
N LEU A 191 -22.60 12.83 12.32
CA LEU A 191 -23.26 13.12 13.59
C LEU A 191 -24.71 12.63 13.71
N THR A 192 -25.36 12.14 12.64
CA THR A 192 -26.77 11.69 12.76
C THR A 192 -26.93 10.33 13.45
N MET A 193 -25.86 9.54 13.54
CA MET A 193 -25.85 8.32 14.36
C MET A 193 -25.65 8.61 15.85
N TRP A 194 -25.57 9.89 16.23
CA TRP A 194 -25.30 10.30 17.59
C TRP A 194 -26.55 10.85 18.25
N GLY A 195 -26.59 10.75 19.59
CA GLY A 195 -27.64 11.34 20.39
C GLY A 195 -27.66 12.88 20.29
N VAL A 196 -28.82 13.47 20.59
CA VAL A 196 -28.99 14.93 20.71
C VAL A 196 -28.06 15.54 21.78
N ALA A 197 -27.74 14.77 22.82
CA ALA A 197 -26.87 15.19 23.92
C ALA A 197 -25.37 15.04 23.65
N ALA A 198 -24.96 14.58 22.46
CA ALA A 198 -23.55 14.52 22.08
C ALA A 198 -22.99 15.95 21.88
N THR A 199 -21.77 16.16 22.34
CA THR A 199 -21.08 17.46 22.45
C THR A 199 -19.76 17.53 21.69
N SER A 200 -19.14 16.41 21.33
CA SER A 200 -17.85 16.35 20.63
C SER A 200 -17.77 15.13 19.74
N SER A 201 -17.03 15.18 18.61
CA SER A 201 -16.88 14.09 17.62
C SER A 201 -16.18 12.80 18.12
N ASP A 202 -16.00 12.63 19.44
CA ASP A 202 -15.48 11.39 20.04
C ASP A 202 -16.46 10.20 19.84
N PRO A 203 -16.01 9.07 19.26
CA PRO A 203 -16.85 7.88 19.07
C PRO A 203 -17.56 7.38 20.33
N GLN A 204 -17.00 7.58 21.53
CA GLN A 204 -17.67 7.19 22.78
C GLN A 204 -18.95 8.00 23.03
N GLU A 205 -19.03 9.25 22.55
CA GLU A 205 -20.24 10.07 22.68
C GLU A 205 -21.40 9.59 21.82
N GLY A 206 -21.11 8.81 20.77
CA GLY A 206 -22.13 8.13 19.96
C GLY A 206 -22.63 6.81 20.56
N ASP A 207 -21.99 6.26 21.60
CA ASP A 207 -22.45 5.06 22.29
C ASP A 207 -23.66 5.39 23.17
N PHE A 208 -24.77 4.68 22.96
CA PHE A 208 -26.03 4.96 23.66
C PHE A 208 -25.91 4.81 25.18
N GLY A 209 -25.33 3.71 25.66
CA GLY A 209 -25.12 3.45 27.07
C GLY A 209 -24.21 4.48 27.73
N PHE A 210 -23.13 4.89 27.06
CA PHE A 210 -22.29 6.00 27.51
C PHE A 210 -23.08 7.31 27.60
N CYS A 211 -23.85 7.66 26.56
CA CYS A 211 -24.68 8.86 26.59
C CYS A 211 -25.69 8.83 27.76
N VAL A 212 -26.35 7.69 28.00
CA VAL A 212 -27.30 7.54 29.11
C VAL A 212 -26.63 7.74 30.47
N ARG A 213 -25.40 7.22 30.65
CA ARG A 213 -24.66 7.27 31.92
C ARG A 213 -23.89 8.57 32.16
N GLU A 214 -23.47 9.25 31.11
CA GLU A 214 -22.52 10.37 31.23
C GLU A 214 -23.05 11.70 30.66
N ARG A 215 -24.12 11.68 29.84
CA ARG A 215 -24.59 12.87 29.09
C ARG A 215 -26.05 13.24 29.31
N SER A 216 -26.95 12.27 29.43
CA SER A 216 -28.39 12.56 29.57
C SER A 216 -28.68 13.26 30.91
N GLY A 217 -28.98 14.55 30.85
CA GLY A 217 -29.20 15.40 32.03
C GLY A 217 -27.98 16.20 32.47
N LEU A 218 -26.87 16.13 31.71
CA LEU A 218 -25.69 16.94 31.97
C LEU A 218 -25.99 18.41 31.70
N ARG A 219 -25.53 19.28 32.60
CA ARG A 219 -25.78 20.73 32.61
C ARG A 219 -24.46 21.51 32.63
N PRO A 220 -24.41 22.71 32.02
CA PRO A 220 -23.25 23.59 32.13
C PRO A 220 -22.98 23.94 33.61
N ALA A 221 -21.71 23.82 34.04
CA ALA A 221 -21.32 24.17 35.40
C ALA A 221 -20.06 25.05 35.39
N GLU A 222 -20.13 26.18 36.10
CA GLU A 222 -19.10 27.22 36.12
C GLU A 222 -17.87 26.85 36.96
N THR A 223 -18.01 25.91 37.91
CA THR A 223 -16.91 25.50 38.79
C THR A 223 -16.56 24.00 38.62
N PRO A 224 -15.30 23.59 38.86
CA PRO A 224 -14.92 22.18 38.85
C PRO A 224 -15.76 21.31 39.81
N ALA A 225 -16.05 21.81 41.01
CA ALA A 225 -16.86 21.10 41.99
C ALA A 225 -18.31 20.90 41.51
N ALA A 226 -18.91 21.92 40.91
CA ALA A 226 -20.25 21.81 40.33
C ALA A 226 -20.27 20.85 39.13
N ARG A 227 -19.23 20.85 38.28
CA ARG A 227 -19.09 19.87 37.18
C ARG A 227 -19.04 18.44 37.71
N GLN A 228 -18.24 18.18 38.75
CA GLN A 228 -18.13 16.86 39.37
C GLN A 228 -19.44 16.40 40.01
N ALA A 229 -20.11 17.28 40.77
CA ALA A 229 -21.40 16.96 41.38
C ALA A 229 -22.46 16.66 40.33
N ASN A 230 -22.49 17.43 39.24
CA ASN A 230 -23.42 17.21 38.14
C ASN A 230 -23.15 15.87 37.41
N GLN A 231 -21.88 15.54 37.15
CA GLN A 231 -21.51 14.25 36.58
C GLN A 231 -21.94 13.08 37.48
N GLN A 232 -21.79 13.20 38.80
CA GLN A 232 -22.26 12.18 39.75
C GLN A 232 -23.78 12.03 39.72
N GLU A 233 -24.53 13.13 39.64
CA GLU A 233 -25.99 13.10 39.50
C GLU A 233 -26.41 12.40 38.21
N VAL A 234 -25.80 12.76 37.08
CA VAL A 234 -26.07 12.14 35.76
C VAL A 234 -25.81 10.64 35.80
N ARG A 235 -24.70 10.19 36.40
CA ARG A 235 -24.42 8.76 36.56
C ARG A 235 -25.47 8.04 37.39
N SER A 236 -25.91 8.65 38.50
CA SER A 236 -26.97 8.07 39.34
C SER A 236 -28.30 7.95 38.61
N ILE A 237 -28.68 8.94 37.79
CA ILE A 237 -29.86 8.86 36.93
C ILE A 237 -29.66 7.76 35.88
N GLY A 238 -28.49 7.74 35.22
CA GLY A 238 -28.15 6.75 34.21
C GLY A 238 -28.23 5.32 34.70
N GLU A 239 -27.84 5.04 35.96
CA GLU A 239 -28.00 3.72 36.59
C GLU A 239 -29.47 3.31 36.72
N ARG A 240 -30.35 4.21 37.19
CA ARG A 240 -31.79 3.93 37.30
C ARG A 240 -32.44 3.71 35.93
N VAL A 241 -32.05 4.52 34.95
CA VAL A 241 -32.51 4.38 33.56
C VAL A 241 -32.02 3.06 32.95
N THR A 242 -30.77 2.67 33.23
CA THR A 242 -30.19 1.38 32.81
C THR A 242 -30.97 0.19 33.36
N ALA A 243 -31.59 0.31 34.54
CA ALA A 243 -32.47 -0.73 35.08
C ALA A 243 -33.88 -0.74 34.44
N THR A 244 -34.30 0.37 33.83
CA THR A 244 -35.68 0.57 33.33
C THR A 244 -35.82 0.26 31.83
N LEU A 245 -34.91 0.77 31.01
CA LEU A 245 -34.98 0.65 29.54
C LEU A 245 -34.93 -0.79 29.02
N PRO A 246 -34.05 -1.70 29.53
CA PRO A 246 -34.03 -3.10 29.11
C PRO A 246 -35.39 -3.78 29.18
N GLY A 247 -36.13 -3.59 30.28
CA GLY A 247 -37.47 -4.15 30.44
C GLY A 247 -38.48 -3.60 29.43
N LYS A 248 -38.33 -2.33 29.02
CA LYS A 248 -39.16 -1.75 27.94
C LYS A 248 -38.79 -2.32 26.58
N PHE A 249 -37.50 -2.40 26.25
CA PHE A 249 -37.01 -2.98 24.99
C PHE A 249 -37.46 -4.43 24.86
N SER A 250 -37.31 -5.23 25.91
CA SER A 250 -37.77 -6.62 25.97
C SER A 250 -39.26 -6.74 25.65
N ARG A 251 -40.12 -5.99 26.35
CA ARG A 251 -41.58 -6.00 26.13
C ARG A 251 -41.98 -5.48 24.75
N PHE A 252 -41.29 -4.48 24.23
CA PHE A 252 -41.54 -3.94 22.88
C PHE A 252 -41.20 -4.99 21.82
N LEU A 253 -39.97 -5.52 21.84
CA LEU A 253 -39.48 -6.50 20.87
C LEU A 253 -40.25 -7.83 20.93
N ALA A 254 -40.71 -8.23 22.12
CA ALA A 254 -41.57 -9.41 22.27
C ALA A 254 -42.95 -9.23 21.60
N ARG A 255 -43.48 -8.01 21.55
CA ARG A 255 -44.78 -7.70 20.95
C ARG A 255 -44.70 -7.42 19.44
N GLN A 256 -43.67 -6.69 19.00
CA GLN A 256 -43.60 -6.11 17.65
C GLN A 256 -42.61 -6.83 16.72
N GLY A 257 -41.69 -7.63 17.26
CA GLY A 257 -40.63 -8.27 16.49
C GLY A 257 -39.80 -7.25 15.70
N CYS A 258 -39.63 -7.49 14.39
CA CYS A 258 -38.86 -6.64 13.47
C CYS A 258 -39.73 -5.93 12.41
N SER A 259 -40.98 -5.61 12.76
CA SER A 259 -41.93 -4.94 11.84
C SER A 259 -41.84 -3.40 11.84
N GLY A 260 -41.17 -2.80 12.82
CA GLY A 260 -41.01 -1.35 12.95
C GLY A 260 -39.86 -0.77 12.11
N THR A 261 -39.88 0.55 11.92
CA THR A 261 -38.83 1.33 11.24
C THR A 261 -38.38 2.51 12.11
N GLY A 262 -37.34 3.22 11.69
CA GLY A 262 -36.81 4.39 12.39
C GLY A 262 -36.50 4.08 13.86
N PRO A 263 -37.17 4.73 14.82
CA PRO A 263 -36.92 4.49 16.24
C PRO A 263 -37.44 3.13 16.73
N ASP A 264 -38.39 2.54 16.01
CA ASP A 264 -38.99 1.24 16.31
C ASP A 264 -38.31 0.08 15.55
N ASP A 265 -37.22 0.33 14.80
CA ASP A 265 -36.47 -0.74 14.14
C ASP A 265 -35.85 -1.68 15.19
N CYS A 266 -36.04 -2.99 15.01
CA CYS A 266 -35.62 -3.97 16.00
C CYS A 266 -34.10 -4.05 16.17
N VAL A 267 -33.34 -3.87 15.09
CA VAL A 267 -31.87 -3.95 15.13
C VAL A 267 -31.32 -2.71 15.83
N LEU A 268 -31.88 -1.53 15.56
CA LEU A 268 -31.57 -0.34 16.34
C LEU A 268 -31.83 -0.57 17.83
N VAL A 269 -33.02 -1.02 18.21
CA VAL A 269 -33.36 -1.22 19.63
C VAL A 269 -32.45 -2.27 20.30
N LEU A 270 -32.15 -3.38 19.63
CA LEU A 270 -31.20 -4.39 20.12
C LEU A 270 -29.78 -3.82 20.28
N HIS A 271 -29.35 -2.97 19.35
CA HIS A 271 -28.06 -2.28 19.41
C HIS A 271 -27.99 -1.32 20.61
N LEU A 272 -29.03 -0.54 20.85
CA LEU A 272 -29.12 0.34 22.02
C LEU A 272 -29.14 -0.46 23.34
N TRP A 273 -29.88 -1.57 23.37
CA TRP A 273 -29.94 -2.46 24.54
C TRP A 273 -28.56 -3.09 24.83
N ALA A 274 -27.86 -3.58 23.81
CA ALA A 274 -26.51 -4.14 23.98
C ALA A 274 -25.48 -3.12 24.45
N SER A 275 -25.57 -1.87 24.02
CA SER A 275 -24.75 -0.77 24.52
C SER A 275 -25.05 -0.43 26.00
N LEU A 276 -26.32 -0.54 26.40
CA LEU A 276 -26.78 -0.22 27.73
C LEU A 276 -26.48 -1.32 28.76
N ALA A 277 -26.85 -2.57 28.46
CA ALA A 277 -26.81 -3.72 29.36
C ALA A 277 -26.42 -5.03 28.61
N PRO A 278 -25.16 -5.17 28.15
CA PRO A 278 -24.73 -6.33 27.37
C PRO A 278 -24.73 -7.65 28.17
N VAL A 279 -24.76 -7.57 29.51
CA VAL A 279 -24.78 -8.73 30.41
C VAL A 279 -26.19 -9.31 30.62
N ASP A 280 -27.22 -8.68 30.06
CA ASP A 280 -28.62 -9.04 30.27
C ASP A 280 -28.98 -10.36 29.53
N PRO A 281 -29.44 -11.42 30.21
CA PRO A 281 -29.86 -12.66 29.55
C PRO A 281 -31.12 -12.50 28.68
N ASP A 282 -31.98 -11.52 28.95
CA ASP A 282 -33.16 -11.25 28.10
C ASP A 282 -32.74 -10.66 26.76
N LEU A 283 -31.64 -9.90 26.71
CA LEU A 283 -31.02 -9.43 25.46
C LEU A 283 -30.54 -10.61 24.62
N ALA A 284 -29.81 -11.57 25.21
CA ALA A 284 -29.35 -12.76 24.51
C ALA A 284 -30.53 -13.55 23.91
N SER A 285 -31.60 -13.72 24.70
CA SER A 285 -32.83 -14.38 24.26
C SER A 285 -33.52 -13.62 23.13
N ALA A 286 -33.56 -12.28 23.18
CA ALA A 286 -34.14 -11.45 22.13
C ALA A 286 -33.32 -11.49 20.84
N LEU A 287 -31.99 -11.41 20.93
CA LEU A 287 -31.07 -11.52 19.79
C LEU A 287 -31.24 -12.87 19.09
N ALA A 288 -31.17 -13.98 19.83
CA ALA A 288 -31.32 -15.32 19.26
C ALA A 288 -32.68 -15.53 18.58
N ARG A 289 -33.76 -15.00 19.18
CA ARG A 289 -35.12 -15.09 18.61
C ARG A 289 -35.29 -14.26 17.33
N LEU A 290 -34.67 -13.08 17.26
CA LEU A 290 -34.87 -12.12 16.17
C LEU A 290 -33.85 -12.27 15.03
N GLU A 291 -32.74 -12.96 15.26
CA GLU A 291 -31.68 -13.20 14.27
C GLU A 291 -32.20 -13.68 12.90
N PRO A 292 -33.14 -14.65 12.81
CA PRO A 292 -33.65 -15.10 11.50
C PRO A 292 -34.36 -13.99 10.71
N LEU A 293 -34.91 -12.97 11.37
CA LEU A 293 -35.60 -11.85 10.74
C LEU A 293 -34.63 -10.78 10.20
N VAL A 294 -33.38 -10.76 10.67
CA VAL A 294 -32.33 -9.86 10.19
C VAL A 294 -31.72 -10.37 8.89
N GLN A 295 -31.86 -11.68 8.62
CA GLN A 295 -31.40 -12.34 7.39
C GLN A 295 -29.90 -12.13 7.13
N LEU A 296 -29.06 -12.43 8.12
CA LEU A 296 -27.59 -12.28 8.03
C LEU A 296 -26.99 -13.01 6.82
N ASP A 297 -27.59 -14.13 6.41
CA ASP A 297 -27.13 -14.94 5.27
C ASP A 297 -27.73 -14.54 3.92
N ALA A 298 -28.79 -13.72 3.88
CA ALA A 298 -29.41 -13.31 2.64
C ALA A 298 -28.44 -12.52 1.72
N PRO A 299 -28.58 -12.66 0.39
CA PRO A 299 -27.82 -11.84 -0.54
C PRO A 299 -28.17 -10.37 -0.32
N LEU A 300 -27.14 -9.54 -0.37
CA LEU A 300 -27.31 -8.10 -0.29
C LEU A 300 -28.13 -7.57 -1.48
N PRO A 301 -28.92 -6.48 -1.30
CA PRO A 301 -29.66 -5.85 -2.38
C PRO A 301 -28.81 -5.59 -3.63
N PRO A 302 -29.37 -5.71 -4.84
CA PRO A 302 -28.65 -5.40 -6.07
C PRO A 302 -28.30 -3.90 -6.13
N LEU A 303 -27.20 -3.57 -6.81
CA LEU A 303 -26.83 -2.18 -7.08
C LEU A 303 -27.93 -1.52 -7.93
N GLN A 304 -28.30 -0.27 -7.62
CA GLN A 304 -29.28 0.47 -8.43
C GLN A 304 -28.77 0.76 -9.84
N LYS A 305 -27.44 0.81 -10.04
CA LYS A 305 -26.80 1.03 -11.35
C LYS A 305 -25.60 0.08 -11.54
N PRO A 306 -25.16 -0.17 -12.79
CA PRO A 306 -23.92 -0.92 -13.03
C PRO A 306 -22.72 -0.26 -12.36
N ALA A 307 -21.80 -1.05 -11.80
CA ALA A 307 -20.70 -0.53 -11.00
C ALA A 307 -19.77 0.47 -11.73
N ALA A 308 -19.54 0.26 -13.03
CA ALA A 308 -18.77 1.17 -13.88
C ALA A 308 -19.37 2.59 -13.95
N GLN A 309 -20.65 2.77 -13.59
CA GLN A 309 -21.34 4.06 -13.63
C GLN A 309 -21.23 4.88 -12.34
N TYR A 310 -20.67 4.33 -11.25
CA TYR A 310 -20.45 5.12 -10.02
C TYR A 310 -19.20 6.01 -10.11
N GLY A 311 -18.30 5.75 -11.06
CA GLY A 311 -17.08 6.52 -11.26
C GLY A 311 -16.21 6.60 -9.99
N ALA A 312 -15.55 7.73 -9.78
CA ALA A 312 -14.74 7.99 -8.58
C ALA A 312 -15.56 8.49 -7.37
N GLY A 313 -16.89 8.33 -7.33
CA GLY A 313 -17.75 8.64 -6.16
C GLY A 313 -18.25 7.36 -5.46
N GLY A 314 -18.35 7.35 -4.12
CA GLY A 314 -18.76 6.16 -3.35
C GLY A 314 -20.24 5.79 -3.56
N GLN A 315 -20.63 4.58 -3.18
CA GLN A 315 -22.00 4.04 -3.28
C GLN A 315 -22.91 4.42 -2.08
N GLU A 316 -22.57 5.48 -1.36
CA GLU A 316 -23.33 5.95 -0.20
C GLU A 316 -24.79 6.30 -0.57
N GLY A 317 -25.74 5.77 0.19
CA GLY A 317 -27.19 5.96 -0.03
C GLY A 317 -27.87 4.86 -0.85
N GLU A 318 -27.14 3.82 -1.25
CA GLU A 318 -27.67 2.59 -1.83
C GLU A 318 -28.31 1.69 -0.75
N PRO A 319 -29.46 1.04 -1.02
CA PRO A 319 -30.09 0.08 -0.10
C PRO A 319 -29.16 -1.07 0.33
N ARG A 320 -28.19 -1.40 -0.53
CA ARG A 320 -27.15 -2.39 -0.22
C ARG A 320 -26.29 -1.98 0.96
N PHE A 321 -25.95 -0.69 1.05
CA PHE A 321 -25.12 -0.15 2.12
C PHE A 321 -25.89 -0.13 3.44
N ASP A 322 -27.14 0.33 3.41
CA ASP A 322 -28.03 0.35 4.58
C ASP A 322 -28.19 -1.07 5.17
N ALA A 323 -28.36 -2.08 4.30
CA ALA A 323 -28.45 -3.48 4.71
C ALA A 323 -27.16 -3.99 5.41
N VAL A 324 -25.97 -3.61 4.92
CA VAL A 324 -24.69 -3.96 5.55
C VAL A 324 -24.55 -3.30 6.92
N LEU A 325 -24.87 -2.01 7.04
CA LEU A 325 -24.80 -1.30 8.32
C LEU A 325 -25.76 -1.90 9.35
N ARG A 326 -26.97 -2.26 8.92
CA ARG A 326 -27.95 -2.95 9.77
C ARG A 326 -27.45 -4.33 10.21
N GLN A 327 -26.91 -5.15 9.31
CA GLN A 327 -26.32 -6.45 9.67
C GLN A 327 -25.12 -6.28 10.63
N GLY A 328 -24.25 -5.29 10.38
CA GLY A 328 -23.13 -4.95 11.25
C GLY A 328 -23.57 -4.53 12.66
N ALA A 329 -24.59 -3.68 12.77
CA ALA A 329 -25.15 -3.26 14.06
C ALA A 329 -25.71 -4.44 14.86
N PHE A 330 -26.39 -5.37 14.19
CA PHE A 330 -26.89 -6.60 14.82
C PHE A 330 -25.74 -7.48 15.31
N LEU A 331 -24.74 -7.74 14.47
CA LEU A 331 -23.58 -8.57 14.82
C LEU A 331 -22.77 -7.95 15.95
N ARG A 332 -22.65 -6.62 15.99
CA ARG A 332 -22.03 -5.90 17.10
C ARG A 332 -22.78 -6.13 18.41
N ALA A 333 -24.11 -6.05 18.39
CA ALA A 333 -24.96 -6.28 19.56
C ALA A 333 -24.86 -7.74 20.04
N LYS A 334 -24.92 -8.70 19.10
CA LYS A 334 -24.74 -10.13 19.37
C LYS A 334 -23.37 -10.41 19.98
N LEU A 335 -22.30 -9.93 19.37
CA LEU A 335 -20.94 -10.15 19.85
C LEU A 335 -20.73 -9.55 21.25
N ALA A 336 -21.22 -8.33 21.50
CA ALA A 336 -21.15 -7.72 22.82
C ALA A 336 -21.85 -8.58 23.89
N SER A 337 -23.03 -9.14 23.58
CA SER A 337 -23.75 -10.05 24.48
C SER A 337 -23.03 -11.37 24.68
N VAL A 338 -22.52 -12.00 23.61
CA VAL A 338 -21.77 -13.26 23.67
C VAL A 338 -20.50 -13.12 24.52
N LEU A 339 -19.76 -12.01 24.36
CA LEU A 339 -18.52 -11.75 25.07
C LEU A 339 -18.73 -11.37 26.55
N LYS A 340 -19.83 -10.68 26.88
CA LYS A 340 -20.14 -10.23 28.26
C LYS A 340 -20.95 -11.26 29.06
N GLN A 341 -21.78 -12.06 28.40
CA GLN A 341 -22.66 -13.06 29.03
C GLN A 341 -22.64 -14.40 28.29
N PRO A 342 -21.47 -15.07 28.18
CA PRO A 342 -21.35 -16.32 27.42
C PRO A 342 -22.26 -17.44 27.91
N ALA A 343 -22.60 -17.46 29.21
CA ALA A 343 -23.49 -18.48 29.80
C ALA A 343 -24.95 -18.40 29.31
N ALA A 344 -25.38 -17.28 28.71
CA ALA A 344 -26.70 -17.12 28.13
C ALA A 344 -26.77 -17.62 26.66
N TRP A 345 -25.64 -18.07 26.11
CA TRP A 345 -25.52 -18.48 24.72
C TRP A 345 -25.09 -19.96 24.60
N PRO A 346 -25.42 -20.63 23.47
CA PRO A 346 -24.81 -21.91 23.11
C PRO A 346 -23.27 -21.84 23.12
N THR A 347 -22.60 -22.97 23.38
CA THR A 347 -21.14 -23.04 23.50
C THR A 347 -20.39 -22.63 22.23
N ASP A 348 -21.02 -22.78 21.07
CA ASP A 348 -20.50 -22.43 19.74
C ASP A 348 -20.87 -21.00 19.29
N ALA A 349 -21.63 -20.25 20.10
CA ALA A 349 -22.14 -18.94 19.70
C ALA A 349 -21.04 -17.93 19.35
N LEU A 350 -19.89 -17.98 20.04
CA LEU A 350 -18.74 -17.14 19.69
C LEU A 350 -18.22 -17.47 18.30
N ALA A 351 -17.90 -18.75 18.03
CA ALA A 351 -17.43 -19.18 16.73
C ALA A 351 -18.43 -18.88 15.61
N SER A 352 -19.72 -19.17 15.83
CA SER A 352 -20.79 -18.84 14.88
C SER A 352 -20.89 -17.34 14.61
N THR A 353 -20.78 -16.49 15.63
CA THR A 353 -20.83 -15.02 15.45
C THR A 353 -19.62 -14.51 14.66
N LEU A 354 -18.41 -15.01 14.95
CA LEU A 354 -17.21 -14.65 14.20
C LEU A 354 -17.32 -15.07 12.73
N HIS A 355 -17.84 -16.27 12.46
CA HIS A 355 -18.11 -16.74 11.10
C HIS A 355 -19.11 -15.86 10.34
N GLN A 356 -20.17 -15.39 11.02
CA GLN A 356 -21.13 -14.46 10.45
C GLN A 356 -20.50 -13.10 10.13
N MET A 357 -19.55 -12.63 10.95
CA MET A 357 -18.78 -11.42 10.67
C MET A 357 -17.89 -11.58 9.43
N THR A 358 -17.17 -12.71 9.30
CA THR A 358 -16.41 -13.03 8.07
C THR A 358 -17.32 -13.11 6.84
N THR A 359 -18.52 -13.68 6.98
CA THR A 359 -19.51 -13.76 5.90
C THR A 359 -20.02 -12.39 5.48
N LEU A 360 -20.26 -11.48 6.44
CA LEU A 360 -20.61 -10.08 6.16
C LEU A 360 -19.47 -9.39 5.40
N GLU A 361 -18.23 -9.57 5.85
CA GLU A 361 -17.05 -9.00 5.20
C GLU A 361 -16.89 -9.50 3.76
N ARG A 362 -17.09 -10.80 3.52
CA ARG A 362 -17.06 -11.37 2.16
C ARG A 362 -18.13 -10.76 1.26
N LYS A 363 -19.34 -10.50 1.78
CA LYS A 363 -20.40 -9.83 1.01
C LYS A 363 -20.07 -8.38 0.66
N MET A 364 -19.32 -7.71 1.54
CA MET A 364 -18.81 -6.36 1.30
C MET A 364 -17.67 -6.37 0.28
N ALA A 365 -16.73 -7.31 0.38
CA ALA A 365 -15.62 -7.47 -0.55
C ALA A 365 -16.06 -7.77 -2.00
N GLN A 366 -17.20 -8.46 -2.16
CA GLN A 366 -17.83 -8.69 -3.45
C GLN A 366 -18.53 -7.46 -4.05
N ALA A 367 -18.68 -6.36 -3.30
CA ALA A 367 -19.17 -5.12 -3.86
C ALA A 367 -18.07 -4.47 -4.72
N ILE A 368 -18.42 -4.07 -5.94
CA ILE A 368 -17.48 -3.72 -7.03
C ILE A 368 -16.65 -2.44 -6.74
N ASP A 369 -16.80 -1.84 -5.56
CA ASP A 369 -16.08 -0.63 -5.18
C ASP A 369 -15.10 -0.91 -4.04
N HIS A 370 -13.80 -1.02 -4.40
CA HIS A 370 -12.68 -1.19 -3.47
C HIS A 370 -12.52 -0.04 -2.46
N ARG A 371 -13.33 1.03 -2.53
CA ARG A 371 -13.36 2.10 -1.50
C ARG A 371 -14.25 1.77 -0.30
N TRP A 372 -15.01 0.68 -0.36
CA TRP A 372 -15.79 0.16 0.79
C TRP A 372 -14.90 -0.29 1.96
N TYR A 373 -13.62 -0.54 1.69
CA TYR A 373 -12.94 -1.72 2.20
C TYR A 373 -12.52 -1.69 3.68
N TYR A 374 -12.50 -0.54 4.34
CA TYR A 374 -12.14 -0.47 5.77
C TYR A 374 -12.52 0.88 6.37
N TYR A 375 -12.37 1.93 5.58
CA TYR A 375 -12.62 3.30 6.01
C TYR A 375 -14.10 3.56 6.32
N GLU A 376 -15.03 2.96 5.58
CA GLU A 376 -16.46 3.23 5.80
C GLU A 376 -17.00 2.65 7.11
N LEU A 377 -16.74 1.38 7.44
CA LEU A 377 -17.13 0.80 8.73
C LEU A 377 -16.20 1.21 9.87
N GLY A 378 -14.88 1.24 9.62
CA GLY A 378 -13.87 1.53 10.64
C GLY A 378 -13.82 2.99 11.07
N TYR A 379 -13.97 3.94 10.13
CA TYR A 379 -13.82 5.36 10.41
C TYR A 379 -15.17 6.08 10.53
N TYR A 380 -16.05 5.95 9.53
CA TYR A 380 -17.30 6.71 9.51
C TYR A 380 -18.47 6.07 10.27
N ASN A 381 -18.48 4.73 10.37
CA ASN A 381 -19.58 3.98 10.99
C ASN A 381 -19.09 3.10 12.16
N ALA A 382 -18.06 3.57 12.89
CA ALA A 382 -17.43 2.86 14.00
C ALA A 382 -18.43 2.39 15.09
N LEU A 383 -19.55 3.09 15.25
CA LEU A 383 -20.63 2.75 16.20
C LEU A 383 -21.34 1.44 15.86
N VAL A 384 -21.46 1.10 14.58
CA VAL A 384 -22.10 -0.15 14.12
C VAL A 384 -21.10 -1.19 13.64
N ASN A 385 -19.80 -0.88 13.68
CA ASN A 385 -18.73 -1.81 13.33
C ASN A 385 -18.73 -3.02 14.29
N PRO A 386 -18.93 -4.26 13.80
CA PRO A 386 -19.01 -5.44 14.66
C PRO A 386 -17.67 -5.90 15.23
N TRP A 387 -16.53 -5.47 14.69
CA TRP A 387 -15.20 -5.79 15.25
C TRP A 387 -14.88 -4.96 16.49
N GLY A 388 -15.44 -3.75 16.62
CA GLY A 388 -15.14 -2.81 17.71
C GLY A 388 -15.10 -3.44 19.13
N PRO A 389 -16.07 -4.28 19.53
CA PRO A 389 -16.06 -4.93 20.84
C PRO A 389 -14.87 -5.86 21.12
N LEU A 390 -14.16 -6.38 20.11
CA LEU A 390 -13.09 -7.38 20.31
C LEU A 390 -11.83 -6.83 20.97
N GLY A 391 -11.53 -5.53 20.81
CA GLY A 391 -10.19 -5.00 21.11
C GLY A 391 -9.69 -5.29 22.53
N HIS A 392 -10.54 -5.06 23.54
CA HIS A 392 -10.20 -5.36 24.93
C HIS A 392 -10.13 -6.87 25.22
N TYR A 393 -11.02 -7.66 24.61
CA TYR A 393 -11.10 -9.11 24.83
C TYR A 393 -9.94 -9.88 24.21
N LEU A 394 -9.43 -9.44 23.05
CA LEU A 394 -8.26 -10.04 22.42
C LEU A 394 -7.02 -9.93 23.31
N ALA A 395 -6.92 -8.86 24.11
CA ALA A 395 -5.83 -8.66 25.07
C ALA A 395 -6.00 -9.57 26.32
N GLU A 396 -7.21 -9.71 26.84
CA GLU A 396 -7.45 -10.31 28.17
C GLU A 396 -7.92 -11.77 28.16
N SER A 397 -8.52 -12.25 27.07
CA SER A 397 -9.12 -13.58 26.99
C SER A 397 -8.43 -14.48 25.95
N PRO A 398 -7.64 -15.49 26.39
CA PRO A 398 -7.07 -16.48 25.49
C PRO A 398 -8.13 -17.21 24.65
N THR A 399 -9.25 -17.59 25.25
CA THR A 399 -10.35 -18.28 24.55
C THR A 399 -10.92 -17.47 23.40
N VAL A 400 -11.12 -16.15 23.58
CA VAL A 400 -11.60 -15.28 22.50
C VAL A 400 -10.54 -15.15 21.41
N ARG A 401 -9.27 -14.99 21.80
CA ARG A 401 -8.16 -14.91 20.86
C ARG A 401 -8.03 -16.18 20.01
N ASP A 402 -8.12 -17.34 20.63
CA ASP A 402 -8.02 -18.64 19.95
C ASP A 402 -9.20 -18.85 18.99
N ALA A 403 -10.42 -18.45 19.38
CA ALA A 403 -11.59 -18.50 18.51
C ALA A 403 -11.46 -17.58 17.29
N VAL A 404 -10.96 -16.35 17.48
CA VAL A 404 -10.69 -15.41 16.38
C VAL A 404 -9.59 -15.93 15.47
N MET A 405 -8.50 -16.46 16.03
CA MET A 405 -7.43 -17.11 15.26
C MET A 405 -7.95 -18.30 14.43
N ALA A 406 -8.81 -19.13 15.02
CA ALA A 406 -9.41 -20.26 14.31
C ALA A 406 -10.27 -19.81 13.12
N GLU A 407 -11.03 -18.72 13.28
CA GLU A 407 -11.81 -18.13 12.18
C GLU A 407 -10.91 -17.58 11.08
N ILE A 408 -9.85 -16.82 11.45
CA ILE A 408 -8.90 -16.27 10.47
C ILE A 408 -8.21 -17.40 9.69
N ASN A 409 -7.79 -18.46 10.38
CA ASN A 409 -7.16 -19.63 9.75
C ASN A 409 -8.13 -20.42 8.84
N ALA A 410 -9.44 -20.22 8.97
CA ALA A 410 -10.44 -20.83 8.10
C ALA A 410 -10.72 -20.00 6.84
N ILE A 411 -10.22 -18.75 6.77
CA ILE A 411 -10.22 -17.93 5.56
C ILE A 411 -9.12 -18.46 4.64
N GLY A 412 -9.41 -18.63 3.34
CA GLY A 412 -8.43 -19.11 2.38
C GLY A 412 -7.23 -18.16 2.23
N GLU A 413 -6.22 -18.60 1.47
CA GLU A 413 -4.98 -17.84 1.22
C GLU A 413 -4.91 -17.26 -0.20
N ASP A 414 -6.03 -17.21 -0.93
CA ASP A 414 -6.03 -16.63 -2.28
C ASP A 414 -6.03 -15.09 -2.28
N ASP A 415 -5.68 -14.48 -3.41
CA ASP A 415 -5.56 -13.01 -3.52
C ASP A 415 -6.92 -12.31 -3.27
N GLN A 416 -8.06 -13.00 -3.42
CA GLN A 416 -9.39 -12.45 -3.12
C GLN A 416 -9.65 -12.43 -1.61
N ASP A 417 -9.19 -13.46 -0.89
CA ASP A 417 -9.31 -13.63 0.54
C ASP A 417 -8.29 -12.79 1.34
N CYS A 418 -7.16 -12.36 0.74
CA CYS A 418 -6.19 -11.49 1.41
C CYS A 418 -6.81 -10.21 1.99
N ASN A 419 -7.83 -9.68 1.33
CA ASN A 419 -8.49 -8.49 1.83
C ASN A 419 -9.40 -8.80 3.04
N LEU A 420 -9.94 -10.01 3.17
CA LEU A 420 -10.68 -10.45 4.37
C LEU A 420 -9.75 -10.55 5.59
N HIS A 421 -8.52 -11.01 5.39
CA HIS A 421 -7.50 -11.04 6.44
C HIS A 421 -7.21 -9.66 7.01
N ARG A 422 -7.11 -8.62 6.17
CA ARG A 422 -6.87 -7.23 6.62
C ARG A 422 -7.92 -6.73 7.61
N SER A 423 -9.21 -6.98 7.33
CA SER A 423 -10.30 -6.52 8.21
C SER A 423 -10.23 -7.15 9.61
N TRP A 424 -9.69 -8.36 9.72
CA TRP A 424 -9.42 -9.01 11.01
C TRP A 424 -8.11 -8.56 11.67
N LEU A 425 -7.07 -8.23 10.89
CA LEU A 425 -5.71 -8.08 11.41
C LEU A 425 -5.27 -6.61 11.59
N ASP A 426 -5.72 -5.68 10.74
CA ASP A 426 -5.25 -4.29 10.71
C ASP A 426 -5.57 -3.53 12.01
N SER A 427 -6.69 -3.85 12.65
CA SER A 427 -7.08 -3.26 13.94
C SER A 427 -6.36 -3.86 15.14
N TYR A 428 -5.67 -5.00 15.00
CA TYR A 428 -5.12 -5.78 16.11
C TYR A 428 -3.68 -6.24 15.84
N PRO A 429 -2.67 -5.38 16.04
CA PRO A 429 -1.27 -5.69 15.74
C PRO A 429 -0.74 -6.95 16.43
N ASP A 430 -1.15 -7.21 17.67
CA ASP A 430 -0.71 -8.41 18.40
C ASP A 430 -1.33 -9.70 17.83
N LEU A 431 -2.51 -9.61 17.23
CA LEU A 431 -3.18 -10.73 16.54
C LEU A 431 -2.52 -10.97 15.17
N LEU A 432 -2.30 -9.89 14.41
CA LEU A 432 -1.53 -9.88 13.16
C LEU A 432 -0.18 -10.57 13.32
N ASN A 433 0.59 -10.18 14.33
CA ASN A 433 1.92 -10.73 14.58
C ASN A 433 1.89 -12.23 14.93
N ARG A 434 0.86 -12.70 15.64
CA ARG A 434 0.67 -14.14 15.94
C ARG A 434 0.27 -14.91 14.69
N PHE A 435 -0.66 -14.37 13.91
CA PHE A 435 -1.10 -14.97 12.65
C PHE A 435 0.08 -15.15 11.70
N VAL A 436 0.87 -14.10 11.48
CA VAL A 436 2.06 -14.22 10.62
C VAL A 436 3.04 -15.23 11.21
N LEU A 437 3.32 -15.18 12.52
CA LEU A 437 4.23 -16.14 13.16
C LEU A 437 3.83 -17.61 12.96
N GLN A 438 2.52 -17.92 13.02
CA GLN A 438 2.00 -19.27 12.80
C GLN A 438 2.24 -19.74 11.35
N HIS A 439 2.08 -18.84 10.37
CA HIS A 439 2.15 -19.17 8.94
C HIS A 439 3.55 -19.02 8.34
N LEU A 440 4.48 -18.31 9.01
CA LEU A 440 5.87 -18.17 8.56
C LEU A 440 6.60 -19.52 8.43
N GLN A 441 6.16 -20.56 9.14
CA GLN A 441 6.72 -21.91 9.05
C GLN A 441 6.15 -22.70 7.86
N GLU A 442 4.95 -22.35 7.38
CA GLU A 442 4.21 -23.08 6.36
C GLU A 442 4.43 -22.45 4.96
N ALA A 443 4.65 -21.13 4.88
CA ALA A 443 5.04 -20.42 3.68
C ALA A 443 5.90 -19.16 4.01
N PRO A 444 7.12 -19.03 3.44
CA PRO A 444 8.04 -17.90 3.69
C PRO A 444 7.50 -16.50 3.36
N SER A 445 6.38 -16.39 2.66
CA SER A 445 5.77 -15.13 2.25
C SER A 445 4.25 -15.19 2.41
N ASN A 446 3.74 -14.93 3.62
CA ASN A 446 2.30 -14.68 3.73
C ASN A 446 1.99 -13.38 2.99
N ARG A 447 1.39 -13.48 1.80
CA ARG A 447 1.08 -12.32 0.95
C ARG A 447 0.01 -11.42 1.56
N CYS A 448 -0.83 -11.96 2.44
CA CYS A 448 -2.00 -11.29 2.97
C CYS A 448 -1.72 -10.49 4.25
N ALA A 449 -0.61 -10.77 4.97
CA ALA A 449 -0.32 -10.18 6.28
C ALA A 449 1.17 -9.93 6.49
N LYS A 450 1.54 -8.73 6.96
CA LYS A 450 2.92 -8.36 7.30
C LYS A 450 3.04 -8.02 8.79
N PRO A 451 4.04 -8.52 9.53
CA PRO A 451 4.20 -8.20 10.95
C PRO A 451 4.45 -6.71 11.18
N ASP A 452 3.95 -6.18 12.31
CA ASP A 452 4.35 -4.87 12.82
C ASP A 452 5.70 -5.00 13.54
N TRP A 453 6.75 -5.09 12.74
CA TRP A 453 8.13 -5.23 13.19
C TRP A 453 8.55 -4.10 14.14
N SER A 454 8.05 -2.89 13.93
CA SER A 454 8.40 -1.71 14.73
C SER A 454 7.98 -1.89 16.20
N ARG A 455 6.75 -2.37 16.43
CA ARG A 455 6.17 -2.59 17.74
C ARG A 455 6.79 -3.80 18.45
N ILE A 456 7.02 -4.91 17.72
CA ILE A 456 7.68 -6.10 18.28
C ILE A 456 9.12 -5.76 18.71
N LYS A 457 9.87 -5.06 17.85
CA LYS A 457 11.24 -4.61 18.14
C LYS A 457 11.28 -3.72 19.38
N ALA A 458 10.41 -2.71 19.46
CA ALA A 458 10.34 -1.80 20.61
C ALA A 458 9.96 -2.50 21.92
N GLY A 459 9.19 -3.61 21.85
CA GLY A 459 8.67 -4.28 23.04
C GLY A 459 7.68 -3.40 23.81
N ALA A 460 6.83 -2.66 23.10
CA ALA A 460 5.92 -1.65 23.67
C ALA A 460 4.90 -2.22 24.67
N THR A 461 4.65 -3.53 24.63
CA THR A 461 3.77 -4.26 25.55
C THR A 461 4.41 -5.58 25.99
N PRO A 462 4.00 -6.19 27.13
CA PRO A 462 4.44 -7.53 27.51
C PRO A 462 4.21 -8.58 26.41
N GLN A 463 3.11 -8.47 25.66
CA GLN A 463 2.78 -9.32 24.52
C GLN A 463 3.76 -9.13 23.36
N ALA A 464 4.17 -7.89 23.06
CA ALA A 464 5.19 -7.62 22.04
C ALA A 464 6.55 -8.21 22.44
N VAL A 465 6.90 -8.19 23.73
CA VAL A 465 8.12 -8.84 24.25
C VAL A 465 8.06 -10.37 24.13
N GLU A 466 6.91 -10.96 24.46
CA GLU A 466 6.65 -12.39 24.29
C GLU A 466 6.79 -12.80 22.81
N LEU A 467 6.11 -12.07 21.92
CA LEU A 467 6.18 -12.29 20.47
C LEU A 467 7.62 -12.17 19.97
N ARG A 468 8.35 -11.13 20.38
CA ARG A 468 9.78 -10.99 20.04
C ARG A 468 10.56 -12.24 20.43
N GLN A 469 10.36 -12.77 21.63
CA GLN A 469 11.04 -13.99 22.06
C GLN A 469 10.66 -15.20 21.20
N GLN A 470 9.40 -15.31 20.77
CA GLN A 470 8.96 -16.39 19.88
C GLN A 470 9.62 -16.28 18.49
N TYR A 471 9.69 -15.08 17.90
CA TYR A 471 10.44 -14.85 16.66
C TYR A 471 11.95 -15.14 16.81
N LEU A 472 12.57 -14.76 17.94
CA LEU A 472 13.97 -15.09 18.23
C LEU A 472 14.20 -16.60 18.40
N ASN A 473 13.25 -17.31 19.01
CA ASN A 473 13.30 -18.76 19.13
C ASN A 473 13.11 -19.45 17.76
N LEU A 474 12.28 -18.85 16.89
CA LEU A 474 12.10 -19.30 15.51
C LEU A 474 13.40 -19.17 14.73
N LEU A 475 14.08 -18.01 14.79
CA LEU A 475 15.40 -17.79 14.16
C LEU A 475 16.41 -18.90 14.48
N ALA A 476 16.45 -19.38 15.72
CA ALA A 476 17.39 -20.42 16.13
C ALA A 476 17.12 -21.80 15.47
N ARG A 477 15.91 -22.01 14.96
CA ARG A 477 15.43 -23.27 14.36
C ARG A 477 15.24 -23.17 12.84
N THR A 478 15.07 -21.97 12.31
CA THR A 478 14.89 -21.73 10.87
C THR A 478 16.23 -21.89 10.13
N PRO A 479 16.27 -22.62 9.00
CA PRO A 479 17.45 -22.67 8.15
C PRO A 479 17.89 -21.29 7.66
N SER A 480 19.11 -21.18 7.12
CA SER A 480 19.57 -19.96 6.44
C SER A 480 18.79 -19.77 5.14
N ASP A 481 17.67 -19.04 5.20
CA ASP A 481 16.74 -18.78 4.10
C ASP A 481 16.15 -17.35 4.18
N ALA A 482 15.35 -16.98 3.18
CA ALA A 482 14.71 -15.66 3.07
C ALA A 482 13.93 -15.22 4.33
N THR A 483 13.26 -16.16 5.00
CA THR A 483 12.48 -15.90 6.23
C THR A 483 13.41 -15.49 7.37
N ARG A 484 14.52 -16.21 7.55
CA ARG A 484 15.53 -15.86 8.56
C ARG A 484 16.11 -14.47 8.31
N ASP A 485 16.40 -14.15 7.05
CA ASP A 485 16.94 -12.84 6.68
C ASP A 485 15.93 -11.70 6.87
N GLU A 486 14.65 -11.92 6.59
CA GLU A 486 13.60 -10.94 6.86
C GLU A 486 13.53 -10.63 8.36
N ILE A 487 13.42 -11.67 9.21
CA ILE A 487 13.34 -11.48 10.66
C ILE A 487 14.59 -10.75 11.20
N LEU A 488 15.79 -11.14 10.76
CA LEU A 488 17.04 -10.49 11.17
C LEU A 488 17.08 -9.03 10.72
N SER A 489 16.75 -8.75 9.46
CA SER A 489 16.73 -7.38 8.92
C SER A 489 15.75 -6.50 9.69
N GLN A 490 14.56 -6.99 9.98
CA GLN A 490 13.54 -6.22 10.66
C GLN A 490 13.89 -5.93 12.13
N PHE A 491 14.42 -6.90 12.87
CA PHE A 491 14.84 -6.65 14.27
C PHE A 491 16.06 -5.77 14.43
N THR A 492 16.88 -5.65 13.38
CA THR A 492 18.13 -4.91 13.44
C THR A 492 18.14 -3.65 12.60
N SER A 493 16.98 -3.23 12.07
CA SER A 493 16.89 -2.11 11.12
C SER A 493 17.88 -2.28 9.99
N ASN A 494 17.77 -3.38 9.25
CA ASN A 494 18.66 -3.73 8.16
C ASN A 494 20.14 -3.89 8.58
N GLY A 495 20.41 -4.14 9.87
CA GLY A 495 21.75 -4.25 10.44
C GLY A 495 22.25 -2.97 11.10
N ASP A 496 21.60 -1.81 10.89
CA ASP A 496 22.04 -0.52 11.43
C ASP A 496 22.18 -0.55 12.96
N ASP A 497 21.26 -1.23 13.66
CA ASP A 497 21.29 -1.35 15.12
C ASP A 497 22.51 -2.13 15.64
N CYS A 498 23.12 -2.98 14.81
CA CYS A 498 24.29 -3.77 15.19
C CYS A 498 25.60 -2.98 15.08
N PHE A 499 25.64 -1.94 14.22
CA PHE A 499 26.88 -1.26 13.84
C PHE A 499 26.87 0.26 14.13
N ASN A 500 25.76 0.81 14.64
CA ASN A 500 25.64 2.25 14.84
C ASN A 500 26.62 2.79 15.89
N ALA A 501 27.53 3.65 15.45
CA ALA A 501 28.51 4.36 16.29
C ALA A 501 27.94 5.61 16.98
N GLN A 502 26.70 6.03 16.66
CA GLN A 502 26.10 7.29 17.13
C GLN A 502 24.92 7.09 18.10
N GLY A 503 25.21 6.68 19.35
CA GLY A 503 24.64 7.38 20.51
C GLY A 503 23.36 6.90 21.20
N LYS A 504 22.79 5.71 20.93
CA LYS A 504 21.82 5.08 21.86
C LYS A 504 22.30 3.67 22.26
N PRO A 505 22.34 3.33 23.56
CA PRO A 505 22.73 1.98 23.98
C PRO A 505 21.70 0.96 23.49
N ALA A 506 22.14 0.01 22.67
CA ALA A 506 21.32 -1.10 22.20
C ALA A 506 20.84 -1.95 23.39
N LEU A 507 19.60 -2.45 23.32
CA LEU A 507 19.06 -3.33 24.36
C LEU A 507 19.85 -4.65 24.39
N LYS A 508 20.02 -5.26 25.57
CA LYS A 508 20.82 -6.49 25.74
C LYS A 508 20.45 -7.60 24.74
N TRP A 509 19.16 -7.83 24.49
CA TRP A 509 18.69 -8.86 23.55
C TRP A 509 19.10 -8.56 22.10
N GLN A 510 19.19 -7.28 21.71
CA GLN A 510 19.68 -6.87 20.38
C GLN A 510 21.18 -7.11 20.27
N VAL A 511 21.94 -6.78 21.32
CA VAL A 511 23.38 -7.07 21.37
C VAL A 511 23.64 -8.58 21.27
N ASP A 512 22.86 -9.38 22.00
CA ASP A 512 22.98 -10.84 21.97
C ASP A 512 22.59 -11.39 20.58
N LEU A 513 21.51 -10.88 19.96
CA LEU A 513 21.09 -11.20 18.58
C LEU A 513 22.19 -10.85 17.57
N CYS A 514 22.71 -9.62 17.63
CA CYS A 514 23.75 -9.15 16.73
C CYS A 514 25.00 -10.01 16.87
N ARG A 515 25.45 -10.30 18.11
CA ARG A 515 26.63 -11.14 18.34
C ARG A 515 26.44 -12.58 17.82
N ALA A 516 25.24 -13.13 17.96
CA ALA A 516 24.98 -14.53 17.61
C ALA A 516 24.79 -14.76 16.11
N TRP A 517 24.32 -13.74 15.38
CA TRP A 517 23.84 -13.94 14.01
C TRP A 517 24.21 -12.84 13.03
N ILE A 518 24.89 -11.76 13.45
CA ILE A 518 25.14 -10.59 12.61
C ILE A 518 26.60 -10.13 12.68
N HIS A 519 27.33 -10.36 11.60
CA HIS A 519 28.68 -9.84 11.40
C HIS A 519 28.66 -8.48 10.72
N GLU A 520 29.60 -7.61 11.08
CA GLU A 520 29.80 -6.31 10.45
C GLU A 520 30.06 -6.49 8.94
N PRO A 521 29.27 -5.84 8.06
CA PRO A 521 29.53 -5.83 6.64
C PRO A 521 30.98 -5.47 6.39
N GLN A 522 31.74 -6.39 5.80
CA GLN A 522 33.12 -6.11 5.44
C GLN A 522 33.10 -5.10 4.30
N LEU A 523 33.19 -3.81 4.63
CA LEU A 523 33.44 -2.75 3.66
C LEU A 523 34.84 -2.98 3.09
N THR A 524 34.90 -3.70 1.97
CA THR A 524 36.16 -3.98 1.29
C THR A 524 36.36 -2.90 0.23
N PRO A 525 37.37 -2.04 0.35
CA PRO A 525 37.71 -1.14 -0.74
C PRO A 525 38.18 -1.98 -1.93
N LEU A 526 37.53 -1.84 -3.09
CA LEU A 526 37.92 -2.47 -4.35
C LEU A 526 39.21 -1.83 -4.92
N ALA A 527 40.25 -1.64 -4.10
CA ALA A 527 41.57 -1.19 -4.54
C ALA A 527 42.37 -2.37 -5.12
N LEU A 528 42.02 -2.81 -6.32
CA LEU A 528 42.62 -3.95 -7.05
C LEU A 528 44.10 -3.80 -7.47
N ARG A 529 44.85 -2.85 -6.90
CA ARG A 529 46.31 -2.81 -7.10
C ARG A 529 47.13 -3.12 -5.85
N HIS A 530 46.58 -2.98 -4.63
CA HIS A 530 47.39 -3.12 -3.40
C HIS A 530 46.64 -3.65 -2.16
N SER A 531 45.39 -4.10 -2.27
CA SER A 531 44.74 -4.81 -1.15
C SER A 531 45.25 -6.25 -1.06
N LYS A 532 45.42 -6.79 0.17
CA LYS A 532 45.85 -8.19 0.42
C LYS A 532 44.84 -9.25 -0.08
N LEU A 533 43.70 -8.84 -0.64
CA LEU A 533 42.69 -9.67 -1.26
C LEU A 533 42.94 -9.75 -2.77
N THR A 534 43.94 -10.52 -3.18
CA THR A 534 44.03 -11.02 -4.56
C THR A 534 43.09 -12.21 -4.70
N LEU A 535 41.87 -11.96 -5.17
CA LEU A 535 41.04 -13.01 -5.77
C LEU A 535 41.79 -13.52 -7.01
N ASP A 536 42.50 -14.65 -6.87
CA ASP A 536 43.08 -15.38 -8.00
C ASP A 536 41.94 -15.70 -9.00
N LYS A 537 42.24 -15.75 -10.30
CA LYS A 537 41.29 -16.12 -11.36
C LYS A 537 40.57 -17.45 -11.09
N ARG A 538 41.09 -18.28 -10.18
CA ARG A 538 40.49 -19.53 -9.71
C ARG A 538 39.18 -19.38 -8.92
N HIS A 539 38.89 -18.21 -8.37
CA HIS A 539 37.72 -17.98 -7.51
C HIS A 539 36.75 -16.94 -8.09
N GLN A 540 36.98 -16.48 -9.33
CA GLN A 540 36.18 -15.41 -9.95
C GLN A 540 35.30 -15.96 -11.08
N PHE A 541 34.02 -15.59 -11.08
CA PHE A 541 33.08 -15.97 -12.12
C PHE A 541 33.12 -15.00 -13.31
N ASP A 542 32.97 -15.55 -14.52
CA ASP A 542 32.86 -14.80 -15.78
C ASP A 542 31.42 -14.32 -15.99
N LYS A 543 31.23 -13.03 -16.29
CA LYS A 543 29.94 -12.42 -16.62
C LYS A 543 29.62 -12.59 -18.10
N VAL A 544 28.45 -13.14 -18.43
CA VAL A 544 27.96 -13.30 -19.81
C VAL A 544 26.55 -12.74 -19.93
N ILE A 545 26.36 -11.70 -20.74
CA ILE A 545 25.05 -11.09 -20.98
C ILE A 545 24.42 -11.69 -22.23
N ARG A 546 23.15 -12.07 -22.15
CA ARG A 546 22.34 -12.57 -23.27
C ARG A 546 21.03 -11.81 -23.36
N GLN A 547 20.76 -11.22 -24.52
CA GLN A 547 19.47 -10.60 -24.80
C GLN A 547 18.41 -11.68 -25.05
N ALA A 548 17.20 -11.44 -24.54
CA ALA A 548 16.05 -12.25 -24.93
C ALA A 548 15.71 -11.94 -26.40
N PRO A 549 15.21 -12.92 -27.16
CA PRO A 549 14.85 -12.68 -28.53
C PRO A 549 13.62 -11.76 -28.57
N THR A 550 13.73 -10.62 -29.25
CA THR A 550 12.64 -9.66 -29.44
C THR A 550 11.72 -10.11 -30.56
N ALA A 551 10.42 -9.79 -30.45
CA ALA A 551 9.49 -9.97 -31.56
C ALA A 551 9.94 -9.10 -32.74
N GLY A 552 9.96 -9.67 -33.94
CA GLY A 552 10.09 -8.86 -35.16
C GLY A 552 8.88 -7.91 -35.30
N GLU A 553 9.09 -6.79 -36.01
CA GLU A 553 8.15 -5.65 -36.12
C GLU A 553 6.72 -5.98 -36.59
N ASN A 554 6.46 -7.20 -37.06
CA ASN A 554 5.13 -7.64 -37.50
C ASN A 554 4.33 -8.43 -36.45
N GLY A 555 4.80 -8.56 -35.20
CA GLY A 555 4.01 -9.11 -34.09
C GLY A 555 3.57 -10.59 -34.22
N ALA A 556 3.96 -11.30 -35.29
CA ALA A 556 3.34 -12.58 -35.64
C ALA A 556 3.99 -13.82 -35.00
N ILE A 557 5.20 -13.73 -34.43
CA ILE A 557 5.80 -14.85 -33.69
C ILE A 557 6.53 -14.29 -32.47
N LYS A 558 5.95 -14.47 -31.27
CA LYS A 558 6.70 -14.30 -30.01
C LYS A 558 7.77 -15.41 -29.98
N PRO A 559 9.07 -15.08 -29.91
CA PRO A 559 10.09 -16.09 -29.70
C PRO A 559 9.76 -16.87 -28.42
N ASP A 560 9.86 -18.20 -28.46
CA ASP A 560 9.55 -19.02 -27.28
C ASP A 560 10.59 -18.76 -26.19
N GLN A 561 10.28 -17.84 -25.27
CA GLN A 561 11.09 -17.51 -24.10
C GLN A 561 11.49 -18.78 -23.33
N ARG A 562 10.63 -19.80 -23.34
CA ARG A 562 10.91 -21.09 -22.68
C ARG A 562 12.08 -21.82 -23.34
N ALA A 563 12.09 -21.86 -24.68
CA ALA A 563 13.19 -22.41 -25.43
C ALA A 563 14.49 -21.61 -25.22
N TRP A 564 14.41 -20.27 -25.18
CA TRP A 564 15.56 -19.40 -24.95
C TRP A 564 16.15 -19.56 -23.54
N LEU A 565 15.32 -19.55 -22.48
CA LEU A 565 15.77 -19.80 -21.10
C LEU A 565 16.44 -21.17 -20.96
N GLY A 566 15.92 -22.19 -21.67
CA GLY A 566 16.56 -23.51 -21.74
C GLY A 566 17.97 -23.51 -22.35
N THR A 567 18.33 -22.48 -23.15
CA THR A 567 19.71 -22.35 -23.67
C THR A 567 20.72 -21.92 -22.61
N LEU A 568 20.26 -21.30 -21.50
CA LEU A 568 21.13 -20.86 -20.40
C LEU A 568 21.71 -22.06 -19.63
N THR A 569 21.06 -23.22 -19.70
CA THR A 569 21.47 -24.45 -19.02
C THR A 569 22.20 -25.45 -19.92
N GLN A 570 22.64 -25.04 -21.12
CA GLN A 570 23.35 -25.92 -22.05
C GLN A 570 24.68 -26.41 -21.46
N GLY A 571 24.86 -27.74 -21.42
CA GLY A 571 26.07 -28.39 -20.89
C GLY A 571 26.01 -28.72 -19.40
N MET A 572 24.87 -28.53 -18.74
CA MET A 572 24.66 -28.82 -17.32
C MET A 572 23.94 -30.17 -17.08
N HIS A 573 23.80 -30.54 -15.80
CA HIS A 573 23.11 -31.76 -15.38
C HIS A 573 21.62 -31.74 -15.78
N ALA A 574 21.04 -32.91 -16.03
CA ALA A 574 19.67 -33.03 -16.55
C ALA A 574 18.61 -32.40 -15.63
N ASP A 575 18.81 -32.47 -14.30
CA ASP A 575 17.89 -31.91 -13.30
C ASP A 575 17.85 -30.39 -13.33
N ALA A 576 19.00 -29.75 -13.58
CA ALA A 576 19.11 -28.30 -13.76
C ALA A 576 18.35 -27.83 -15.01
N VAL A 577 18.48 -28.58 -16.12
CA VAL A 577 17.75 -28.33 -17.37
C VAL A 577 16.24 -28.50 -17.18
N ALA A 578 15.80 -29.53 -16.44
CA ALA A 578 14.40 -29.75 -16.14
C ALA A 578 13.82 -28.63 -15.26
N SER A 579 14.56 -28.21 -14.23
CA SER A 579 14.14 -27.14 -13.32
C SER A 579 13.99 -25.79 -14.05
N MET A 580 14.93 -25.44 -14.92
CA MET A 580 14.82 -24.22 -15.74
C MET A 580 13.61 -24.26 -16.67
N ARG A 581 13.28 -25.42 -17.24
CA ARG A 581 12.09 -25.57 -18.10
C ARG A 581 10.80 -25.34 -17.32
N THR A 582 10.68 -25.94 -16.13
CA THR A 582 9.53 -25.73 -15.24
C THR A 582 9.40 -24.26 -14.85
N TYR A 583 10.52 -23.63 -14.49
CA TYR A 583 10.52 -22.21 -14.11
C TYR A 583 10.12 -21.29 -15.28
N ALA A 584 10.63 -21.57 -16.48
CA ALA A 584 10.26 -20.83 -17.68
C ALA A 584 8.76 -20.96 -18.02
N GLU A 585 8.15 -22.12 -17.79
CA GLU A 585 6.70 -22.32 -17.94
C GLU A 585 5.91 -21.51 -16.90
N ALA A 586 6.38 -21.44 -15.66
CA ALA A 586 5.74 -20.64 -14.62
C ALA A 586 5.75 -19.14 -14.95
N LEU A 587 6.89 -18.59 -15.41
CA LEU A 587 6.96 -17.20 -15.88
C LEU A 587 6.00 -16.93 -17.05
N TRP A 588 5.88 -17.89 -17.96
CA TRP A 588 4.97 -17.80 -19.10
C TRP A 588 3.50 -17.75 -18.66
N GLN A 589 3.09 -18.62 -17.74
CA GLN A 589 1.72 -18.64 -17.19
C GLN A 589 1.38 -17.36 -16.42
N GLN A 590 2.38 -16.73 -15.78
CA GLN A 590 2.25 -15.45 -15.09
C GLN A 590 2.32 -14.22 -16.02
N HIS A 591 2.46 -14.43 -17.34
CA HIS A 591 2.64 -13.35 -18.32
C HIS A 591 3.87 -12.45 -18.06
N ARG A 592 4.92 -12.99 -17.41
CA ARG A 592 6.17 -12.25 -17.12
C ARG A 592 7.19 -12.47 -18.23
N LEU A 593 7.45 -11.43 -19.01
CA LEU A 593 8.41 -11.45 -20.11
C LEU A 593 9.81 -11.08 -19.63
N VAL A 594 10.83 -11.80 -20.11
CA VAL A 594 12.25 -11.54 -19.83
C VAL A 594 12.83 -10.72 -20.98
N ARG A 595 13.51 -9.62 -20.67
CA ARG A 595 14.23 -8.75 -21.62
C ARG A 595 15.67 -9.21 -21.83
N GLN A 596 16.35 -9.57 -20.75
CA GLN A 596 17.77 -9.91 -20.74
C GLN A 596 18.07 -10.92 -19.63
N ALA A 597 19.11 -11.73 -19.80
CA ALA A 597 19.71 -12.52 -18.74
C ALA A 597 21.22 -12.24 -18.62
N THR A 598 21.71 -12.09 -17.38
CA THR A 598 23.14 -12.04 -17.05
C THR A 598 23.53 -13.34 -16.37
N HIS A 599 24.47 -14.09 -16.95
CA HIS A 599 24.93 -15.37 -16.43
C HIS A 599 26.36 -15.27 -15.91
N TRP A 600 26.55 -15.52 -14.61
CA TRP A 600 27.86 -15.62 -13.95
C TRP A 600 28.27 -17.07 -13.82
N ARG A 601 29.34 -17.47 -14.49
CA ARG A 601 29.78 -18.88 -14.56
C ARG A 601 31.27 -19.02 -14.28
N HIS A 602 31.67 -20.13 -13.66
CA HIS A 602 33.08 -20.46 -13.45
C HIS A 602 33.37 -21.88 -13.98
N PRO A 603 34.39 -22.10 -14.83
CA PRO A 603 34.69 -23.41 -15.43
C PRO A 603 35.02 -24.52 -14.41
N GLY A 604 35.43 -24.13 -13.19
CA GLY A 604 35.78 -25.05 -12.10
C GLY A 604 34.73 -25.15 -11.00
N HIS A 605 33.53 -24.58 -11.17
CA HIS A 605 32.49 -24.55 -10.14
C HIS A 605 31.18 -25.19 -10.64
N SER A 606 30.46 -25.87 -9.76
CA SER A 606 29.22 -26.59 -10.09
C SER A 606 27.95 -25.72 -10.00
N ARG A 607 28.07 -24.53 -9.39
CA ARG A 607 27.00 -23.52 -9.28
C ARG A 607 27.24 -22.36 -10.25
N SER A 608 26.16 -21.66 -10.65
CA SER A 608 26.22 -20.40 -11.39
C SER A 608 25.09 -19.47 -10.99
N LEU A 609 25.28 -18.16 -11.09
CA LEU A 609 24.23 -17.16 -10.87
C LEU A 609 23.64 -16.68 -12.19
N ILE A 610 22.31 -16.59 -12.29
CA ILE A 610 21.59 -16.01 -13.44
C ILE A 610 20.71 -14.87 -12.93
N GLU A 611 20.95 -13.65 -13.41
CA GLU A 611 20.06 -12.50 -13.21
C GLU A 611 19.12 -12.41 -14.43
N LEU A 612 17.81 -12.33 -14.22
CA LEU A 612 16.79 -12.14 -15.27
C LEU A 612 16.18 -10.75 -15.13
N ASP A 613 16.36 -9.90 -16.14
CA ASP A 613 15.69 -8.60 -16.22
C ASP A 613 14.35 -8.76 -16.92
N LEU A 614 13.26 -8.36 -16.27
CA LEU A 614 11.91 -8.45 -16.84
C LEU A 614 11.55 -7.22 -17.67
N ALA A 615 10.63 -7.43 -18.62
CA ALA A 615 10.04 -6.40 -19.46
C ALA A 615 8.72 -5.89 -18.85
N ASP A 616 8.75 -5.49 -17.58
CA ASP A 616 7.66 -4.77 -16.91
C ASP A 616 8.02 -3.29 -16.74
N ASN A 617 7.02 -2.46 -16.43
CA ASN A 617 7.20 -1.01 -16.25
C ASN A 617 8.04 -0.66 -15.01
N GLU A 618 8.29 -1.63 -14.13
CA GLU A 618 8.98 -1.47 -12.85
C GLU A 618 10.45 -1.92 -12.92
N GLY A 619 10.89 -2.51 -14.04
CA GLY A 619 12.28 -2.96 -14.24
C GLY A 619 12.66 -4.11 -13.31
N THR A 620 11.72 -5.01 -13.01
CA THR A 620 11.92 -6.08 -12.03
C THR A 620 13.05 -7.03 -12.46
N ARG A 621 13.97 -7.34 -11.53
CA ARG A 621 15.04 -8.34 -11.69
C ARG A 621 14.78 -9.56 -10.80
N ILE A 622 15.03 -10.75 -11.32
CA ILE A 622 15.01 -12.02 -10.58
C ILE A 622 16.41 -12.64 -10.58
N ASP A 623 16.93 -13.01 -9.41
CA ASP A 623 18.23 -13.66 -9.27
C ASP A 623 18.04 -15.16 -9.02
N LEU A 624 18.81 -16.00 -9.72
CA LEU A 624 18.68 -17.46 -9.68
C LEU A 624 20.03 -18.12 -9.44
N ILE A 625 20.14 -19.01 -8.46
CA ILE A 625 21.26 -19.95 -8.36
C ILE A 625 20.90 -21.23 -9.10
N LEU A 626 21.74 -21.58 -10.05
CA LEU A 626 21.68 -22.86 -10.72
C LEU A 626 22.69 -23.80 -10.10
N THR A 627 22.23 -24.98 -9.68
CA THR A 627 23.03 -26.06 -9.06
C THR A 627 22.89 -27.35 -9.87
N PRO A 628 23.72 -28.38 -9.64
CA PRO A 628 23.54 -29.69 -10.29
C PRO A 628 22.19 -30.35 -9.98
N HIS A 629 21.57 -29.99 -8.85
CA HIS A 629 20.33 -30.57 -8.35
C HIS A 629 19.09 -29.76 -8.68
N GLY A 630 19.23 -28.60 -9.35
CA GLY A 630 18.10 -27.78 -9.76
C GLY A 630 18.36 -26.28 -9.69
N LEU A 631 17.27 -25.53 -9.80
CA LEU A 631 17.24 -24.06 -9.82
C LEU A 631 16.65 -23.54 -8.50
N GLN A 632 17.25 -22.49 -7.94
CA GLN A 632 16.76 -21.81 -6.74
C GLN A 632 16.67 -20.30 -7.02
N GLU A 633 15.52 -19.70 -6.70
CA GLU A 633 15.37 -18.24 -6.74
C GLU A 633 15.98 -17.63 -5.48
N LEU A 634 16.79 -16.59 -5.66
CA LEU A 634 17.45 -15.85 -4.59
C LEU A 634 16.61 -14.66 -4.16
N THR A 635 16.37 -14.59 -2.86
CA THR A 635 15.86 -13.39 -2.22
C THR A 635 17.03 -12.54 -1.75
N VAL A 636 17.12 -11.31 -2.25
CA VAL A 636 18.11 -10.32 -1.80
C VAL A 636 17.47 -9.44 -0.72
N PRO A 637 17.96 -9.47 0.53
CA PRO A 637 17.39 -8.65 1.60
C PRO A 637 17.43 -7.15 1.32
N SER A 638 16.43 -6.42 1.81
CA SER A 638 16.32 -4.97 1.66
C SER A 638 17.51 -4.18 2.19
N ARG A 639 18.34 -4.75 3.07
CA ARG A 639 19.59 -4.10 3.55
C ARG A 639 20.70 -4.03 2.49
N LEU A 640 20.66 -4.94 1.51
CA LEU A 640 21.50 -4.90 0.32
C LEU A 640 20.87 -4.04 -0.79
N TYR A 641 19.72 -3.43 -0.51
CA TYR A 641 18.85 -2.72 -1.43
C TYR A 641 18.75 -1.25 -0.99
N TRP A 642 19.04 -0.30 -1.88
CA TRP A 642 18.72 1.10 -1.60
C TRP A 642 17.31 1.42 -2.13
N PRO A 643 16.47 2.17 -1.41
CA PRO A 643 15.04 2.32 -1.73
C PRO A 643 14.71 2.92 -3.11
N GLN A 644 15.70 3.48 -3.81
CA GLN A 644 15.47 4.19 -5.06
C GLN A 644 16.05 3.48 -6.29
N ASP A 645 17.04 2.58 -6.15
CA ASP A 645 17.62 1.80 -7.25
C ASP A 645 18.21 0.47 -6.75
N ARG A 646 17.94 -0.64 -7.44
CA ARG A 646 18.62 -1.91 -7.15
C ARG A 646 20.10 -1.78 -7.52
N PRO A 647 21.05 -1.97 -6.59
CA PRO A 647 22.45 -1.95 -6.94
C PRO A 647 22.79 -3.12 -7.87
N ASP A 648 23.67 -2.90 -8.84
CA ASP A 648 24.11 -3.95 -9.75
C ASP A 648 25.09 -4.91 -9.06
N ILE A 649 24.95 -6.21 -9.35
CA ILE A 649 25.98 -7.19 -9.02
C ILE A 649 27.19 -6.89 -9.92
N VAL A 650 28.28 -6.44 -9.29
CA VAL A 650 29.53 -6.10 -9.98
C VAL A 650 30.53 -7.25 -9.98
N ARG A 651 30.37 -8.21 -9.06
CA ARG A 651 31.25 -9.39 -8.98
C ARG A 651 30.54 -10.57 -8.32
N VAL A 652 30.94 -11.77 -8.72
CA VAL A 652 30.60 -13.03 -8.07
C VAL A 652 31.87 -13.82 -7.80
N SER A 653 32.03 -14.34 -6.58
CA SER A 653 33.16 -15.17 -6.15
C SER A 653 32.70 -16.39 -5.35
N ASP A 654 33.67 -17.24 -5.02
CA ASP A 654 33.63 -18.24 -3.94
C ASP A 654 34.96 -18.08 -3.18
N LEU A 655 35.00 -17.13 -2.25
CA LEU A 655 36.20 -16.56 -1.65
C LEU A 655 36.84 -17.54 -0.66
N ASP A 656 36.02 -18.29 0.07
CA ASP A 656 36.44 -19.25 1.08
C ASP A 656 36.41 -20.71 0.61
N ALA A 657 35.98 -20.96 -0.63
CA ALA A 657 35.93 -22.26 -1.29
C ALA A 657 35.01 -23.27 -0.59
N ASP A 658 33.96 -22.78 0.07
CA ASP A 658 32.91 -23.61 0.65
C ASP A 658 31.81 -23.97 -0.37
N GLY A 659 31.86 -23.36 -1.55
CA GLY A 659 30.95 -23.56 -2.68
C GLY A 659 29.71 -22.68 -2.64
N HIS A 660 29.54 -21.82 -1.65
CA HIS A 660 28.58 -20.72 -1.63
C HIS A 660 29.11 -19.53 -2.41
N LEU A 661 28.21 -18.78 -3.05
CA LEU A 661 28.62 -17.69 -3.95
C LEU A 661 28.60 -16.37 -3.18
N GLU A 662 29.72 -15.64 -3.08
CA GLU A 662 29.65 -14.25 -2.63
C GLU A 662 29.31 -13.34 -3.79
N LEU A 663 28.26 -12.57 -3.58
CA LEU A 663 27.70 -11.60 -4.49
C LEU A 663 28.13 -10.21 -4.01
N TRP A 664 28.67 -9.41 -4.92
CA TRP A 664 29.21 -8.10 -4.60
C TRP A 664 28.38 -7.04 -5.31
N TRP A 665 27.73 -6.17 -4.54
CA TRP A 665 26.95 -5.04 -5.01
C TRP A 665 27.74 -3.76 -4.90
N SER A 666 27.69 -2.91 -5.92
CA SER A 666 28.15 -1.52 -5.78
C SER A 666 26.97 -0.58 -5.82
N LYS A 667 27.06 0.54 -5.08
CA LYS A 667 26.11 1.64 -5.26
C LYS A 667 26.01 2.02 -6.75
N PRO A 668 24.82 2.37 -7.26
CA PRO A 668 24.67 3.06 -8.52
C PRO A 668 25.54 4.33 -8.55
N PHE A 669 25.89 4.78 -9.75
CA PHE A 669 26.78 5.91 -9.99
C PHE A 669 26.17 7.29 -9.63
N ASP A 670 25.00 7.31 -9.00
CA ASP A 670 24.10 8.47 -8.91
C ASP A 670 24.45 9.51 -7.82
N GLU A 671 25.57 9.35 -7.11
CA GLU A 671 26.03 10.34 -6.10
C GLU A 671 27.08 11.34 -6.64
N CYS A 672 27.55 11.23 -7.90
CA CYS A 672 28.39 12.25 -8.54
C CYS A 672 27.54 13.05 -9.54
N HIS A 673 27.23 14.30 -9.23
CA HIS A 673 26.32 15.15 -10.03
C HIS A 673 26.96 15.70 -11.32
N GLY A 674 28.26 15.44 -11.54
CA GLY A 674 28.99 15.87 -12.73
C GLY A 674 29.26 17.38 -12.78
N ASP A 675 29.07 18.07 -11.65
CA ASP A 675 29.23 19.52 -11.53
C ASP A 675 30.44 19.89 -10.65
N SER A 676 30.63 21.19 -10.42
CA SER A 676 31.74 21.69 -9.61
C SER A 676 31.61 21.35 -8.11
N SER A 677 30.45 20.88 -7.64
CA SER A 677 30.23 20.46 -6.25
C SER A 677 30.93 19.13 -5.93
N ASP A 678 31.17 18.28 -6.94
CA ASP A 678 31.92 17.03 -6.79
C ASP A 678 33.42 17.29 -6.54
N LEU A 679 33.96 18.37 -7.14
CA LEU A 679 35.34 18.82 -6.92
C LEU A 679 35.56 19.38 -5.51
N ALA A 680 34.55 20.05 -4.94
CA ALA A 680 34.63 20.64 -3.60
C ALA A 680 34.65 19.60 -2.48
N ARG A 681 34.04 18.43 -2.71
CA ARG A 681 34.00 17.32 -1.74
C ARG A 681 35.26 16.45 -1.74
N ASN A 682 36.23 16.76 -2.61
CA ASN A 682 37.48 15.99 -2.78
C ASN A 682 37.22 14.48 -3.06
N LEU A 683 36.07 14.18 -3.67
CA LEU A 683 35.65 12.84 -4.09
C LEU A 683 36.28 12.54 -5.46
N ASP A 684 37.16 11.54 -5.52
CA ASP A 684 37.74 11.09 -6.78
C ASP A 684 36.79 10.12 -7.51
N CYS A 685 35.82 10.65 -8.26
CA CYS A 685 34.91 9.85 -9.11
C CYS A 685 35.65 9.14 -10.29
N SER A 686 36.98 9.29 -10.42
CA SER A 686 37.81 8.55 -11.39
C SER A 686 38.60 7.39 -10.78
N ALA A 687 38.58 7.25 -9.46
CA ALA A 687 39.21 6.15 -8.76
C ALA A 687 38.35 4.89 -8.82
N THR A 688 38.71 3.96 -9.72
CA THR A 688 38.30 2.53 -9.62
C THR A 688 38.66 1.88 -8.28
N SER A 689 39.38 2.59 -7.39
CA SER A 689 39.84 2.11 -6.08
C SER A 689 38.98 2.56 -4.88
N ALA A 690 37.92 3.36 -5.09
CA ALA A 690 37.03 3.83 -4.02
C ALA A 690 35.61 3.25 -4.09
N MET A 691 35.36 2.23 -4.93
CA MET A 691 34.11 1.47 -4.83
C MET A 691 34.13 0.66 -3.53
N SER A 692 33.35 1.08 -2.53
CA SER A 692 32.93 0.19 -1.46
C SER A 692 31.83 -0.70 -2.04
N ALA A 693 32.16 -1.96 -2.30
CA ALA A 693 31.13 -2.95 -2.60
C ALA A 693 30.64 -3.58 -1.30
N THR A 694 29.33 -3.76 -1.21
CA THR A 694 28.67 -4.51 -0.14
C THR A 694 28.61 -5.96 -0.62
N MET A 695 29.18 -6.89 0.14
CA MET A 695 29.27 -8.32 -0.24
C MET A 695 28.29 -9.16 0.55
N GLY A 696 27.51 -10.04 -0.05
CA GLY A 696 26.68 -11.01 0.67
C GLY A 696 26.88 -12.41 0.11
N GLU A 697 26.82 -13.41 0.98
CA GLU A 697 26.98 -14.81 0.63
C GLU A 697 25.63 -15.45 0.32
N ALA A 698 25.55 -16.14 -0.81
CA ALA A 698 24.34 -16.79 -1.28
C ALA A 698 24.20 -18.19 -0.65
N ASN A 699 23.22 -18.33 0.23
CA ASN A 699 22.92 -19.58 0.92
C ASN A 699 21.46 -19.99 0.67
N ARG A 700 21.27 -21.18 0.07
CA ARG A 700 19.97 -21.68 -0.39
C ARG A 700 19.24 -20.64 -1.26
N ASN A 701 18.11 -20.13 -0.80
CA ASN A 701 17.25 -19.16 -1.50
C ASN A 701 17.40 -17.73 -0.97
N GLY A 702 18.44 -17.42 -0.17
CA GLY A 702 18.67 -16.10 0.40
C GLY A 702 20.13 -15.63 0.28
N VAL A 703 20.35 -14.33 0.44
CA VAL A 703 21.69 -13.73 0.52
C VAL A 703 21.92 -13.14 1.91
N SER A 704 22.94 -13.61 2.60
CA SER A 704 23.25 -13.25 3.98
C SER A 704 24.64 -12.62 4.13
N TYR A 705 24.82 -11.70 5.09
CA TYR A 705 26.14 -11.28 5.59
C TYR A 705 26.70 -12.25 6.64
N PHE A 706 25.91 -13.25 7.00
CA PHE A 706 25.97 -13.95 8.27
C PHE A 706 26.38 -15.38 8.03
N VAL A 707 27.63 -15.68 8.37
CA VAL A 707 28.14 -17.04 8.39
C VAL A 707 27.44 -17.80 9.52
N ASP A 708 27.00 -19.02 9.24
CA ASP A 708 26.53 -19.96 10.26
C ASP A 708 27.74 -20.38 11.09
N ASP A 709 27.96 -19.72 12.24
CA ASP A 709 29.13 -19.94 13.11
C ASP A 709 29.10 -21.30 13.85
N ARG A 710 28.38 -22.30 13.30
CA ARG A 710 28.48 -23.67 13.78
C ARG A 710 29.75 -24.29 13.19
N PRO A 711 30.62 -24.87 14.04
CA PRO A 711 31.81 -25.59 13.60
C PRO A 711 31.40 -26.94 13.02
N THR A 712 30.76 -26.93 11.87
CA THR A 712 30.70 -28.06 10.98
C THR A 712 31.18 -27.54 9.66
N HIS A 713 32.49 -27.68 9.39
CA HIS A 713 32.96 -27.76 8.01
C HIS A 713 31.99 -28.70 7.29
N PRO A 714 31.17 -28.23 6.33
CA PRO A 714 30.57 -29.16 5.41
C PRO A 714 31.78 -29.71 4.67
N THR A 715 32.17 -30.94 4.98
CA THR A 715 33.02 -31.71 4.09
C THR A 715 32.39 -31.56 2.71
N VAL A 716 33.11 -30.93 1.77
CA VAL A 716 32.80 -30.97 0.34
C VAL A 716 32.16 -32.33 0.06
N PRO A 717 30.90 -32.40 -0.41
CA PRO A 717 30.22 -33.68 -0.57
C PRO A 717 31.16 -34.66 -1.27
N ALA A 718 31.57 -35.70 -0.52
CA ALA A 718 32.58 -36.62 -0.99
C ALA A 718 32.02 -37.40 -2.19
N GLY A 719 32.37 -36.94 -3.40
CA GLY A 719 31.86 -37.50 -4.65
C GLY A 719 32.05 -36.62 -5.89
N GLU A 720 32.27 -35.32 -5.76
CA GLU A 720 32.40 -34.41 -6.91
C GLU A 720 33.82 -34.37 -7.50
N ASN A 721 34.21 -35.43 -8.20
CA ASN A 721 35.39 -35.43 -9.08
C ASN A 721 34.93 -35.26 -10.53
N TRP A 722 35.00 -34.03 -11.06
CA TRP A 722 34.72 -33.77 -12.48
C TRP A 722 35.93 -33.13 -13.17
N ARG A 723 36.48 -33.85 -14.14
CA ARG A 723 37.30 -33.28 -15.21
C ARG A 723 36.35 -32.87 -16.33
N SER A 724 36.26 -31.58 -16.61
CA SER A 724 35.64 -31.12 -17.86
C SER A 724 36.37 -31.80 -19.02
N ARG A 725 35.64 -32.55 -19.86
CA ARG A 725 36.19 -32.95 -21.15
C ARG A 725 36.41 -31.67 -21.95
N PRO A 726 37.62 -31.41 -22.48
CA PRO A 726 37.80 -30.33 -23.43
C PRO A 726 37.01 -30.72 -24.67
N ASN A 727 35.79 -30.20 -24.80
CA ASN A 727 35.06 -30.31 -26.05
C ASN A 727 35.87 -29.53 -27.08
N GLY A 728 36.51 -30.29 -27.96
CA GLY A 728 37.14 -29.81 -29.19
C GLY A 728 36.07 -29.19 -30.08
N ILE A 729 35.71 -27.94 -29.80
CA ILE A 729 35.19 -27.05 -30.82
C ILE A 729 36.42 -26.45 -31.46
N THR A 730 36.71 -26.90 -32.68
CA THR A 730 37.67 -26.25 -33.56
C THR A 730 37.24 -24.80 -33.71
N THR A 731 37.97 -23.90 -33.07
CA THR A 731 37.80 -22.46 -33.18
C THR A 731 38.21 -22.06 -34.59
N LYS A 732 37.27 -22.08 -35.53
CA LYS A 732 37.28 -21.06 -36.57
C LYS A 732 36.96 -19.74 -35.87
N ARG A 733 37.99 -18.96 -35.58
CA ARG A 733 37.88 -17.50 -35.35
C ARG A 733 38.20 -16.78 -36.68
N PRO A 734 37.78 -15.53 -36.87
CA PRO A 734 36.68 -14.82 -36.20
C PRO A 734 35.81 -14.04 -37.19
N ASP A 735 34.52 -13.95 -36.95
CA ASP A 735 33.73 -12.75 -37.23
C ASP A 735 32.55 -12.78 -36.25
N GLN A 736 32.33 -11.68 -35.53
CA GLN A 736 31.27 -11.49 -34.52
C GLN A 736 31.53 -12.10 -33.12
N ILE A 737 32.55 -11.57 -32.45
CA ILE A 737 32.45 -11.31 -31.00
C ILE A 737 31.91 -9.88 -30.90
N PRO A 738 30.77 -9.60 -30.25
CA PRO A 738 30.45 -8.23 -29.86
C PRO A 738 31.56 -7.77 -28.92
N GLU A 739 32.41 -6.83 -29.37
CA GLU A 739 33.36 -6.15 -28.50
C GLU A 739 32.62 -5.70 -27.23
N GLU A 740 33.11 -6.12 -26.06
CA GLU A 740 32.81 -5.45 -24.80
C GLU A 740 33.08 -3.96 -25.02
N ARG A 741 32.03 -3.13 -25.02
CA ARG A 741 32.16 -1.69 -25.16
C ARG A 741 32.84 -1.17 -23.89
N PRO A 742 34.01 -0.51 -23.98
CA PRO A 742 34.50 0.26 -22.84
C PRO A 742 33.52 1.40 -22.61
N THR A 743 32.91 1.45 -21.41
CA THR A 743 32.03 2.54 -21.02
C THR A 743 32.84 3.81 -20.85
N CYS A 744 32.40 4.89 -21.50
CA CYS A 744 33.02 6.19 -21.33
C CYS A 744 32.70 6.71 -19.93
N ASN A 745 33.73 7.16 -19.22
CA ASN A 745 33.51 7.87 -17.96
C ASN A 745 32.92 9.27 -18.30
N ARG A 746 31.58 9.34 -18.40
CA ARG A 746 30.81 10.55 -18.70
C ARG A 746 31.13 11.69 -17.75
N ILE A 747 31.39 11.39 -16.49
CA ILE A 747 31.71 12.35 -15.42
C ILE A 747 33.11 12.95 -15.65
N LEU A 748 34.11 12.10 -15.89
CA LEU A 748 35.47 12.55 -16.16
C LEU A 748 35.53 13.39 -17.43
N LEU A 749 34.85 12.96 -18.50
CA LEU A 749 34.75 13.72 -19.74
C LEU A 749 33.96 15.03 -19.53
N GLY A 750 32.83 14.98 -18.82
CA GLY A 750 32.02 16.15 -18.48
C GLY A 750 32.80 17.21 -17.70
N SER A 751 33.68 16.80 -16.77
CA SER A 751 34.46 17.70 -15.91
C SER A 751 35.36 18.70 -16.65
N PHE A 752 35.66 18.46 -17.93
CA PHE A 752 36.45 19.38 -18.75
C PHE A 752 35.89 19.62 -20.16
N LEU A 753 35.01 18.74 -20.66
CA LEU A 753 34.34 18.92 -21.95
C LEU A 753 33.03 19.69 -21.85
N SER A 754 32.34 19.70 -20.70
CA SER A 754 31.05 20.38 -20.56
C SER A 754 31.13 21.86 -20.96
N ASP A 755 32.03 22.62 -20.35
CA ASP A 755 32.23 24.05 -20.69
C ASP A 755 32.86 24.26 -22.07
N GLN A 756 33.70 23.33 -22.53
CA GLN A 756 34.38 23.47 -23.82
C GLN A 756 33.45 23.14 -25.00
N LEU A 757 32.48 22.27 -24.78
CA LEU A 757 31.50 21.84 -25.76
C LEU A 757 30.16 22.54 -25.62
N GLU A 758 29.93 23.22 -24.49
CA GLU A 758 28.62 23.76 -24.11
C GLU A 758 27.54 22.67 -24.14
N VAL A 759 27.81 21.50 -23.54
CA VAL A 759 26.90 20.32 -23.53
C VAL A 759 26.78 19.76 -22.11
N SER A 760 25.56 19.44 -21.68
CA SER A 760 25.30 18.80 -20.39
C SER A 760 25.56 17.31 -20.46
N PHE A 761 26.47 16.81 -19.61
CA PHE A 761 26.77 15.37 -19.47
C PHE A 761 25.96 14.69 -18.35
N SER A 762 25.08 15.42 -17.67
CA SER A 762 24.18 14.95 -16.60
C SER A 762 22.90 14.29 -17.14
N GLU A 763 22.29 13.44 -16.31
CA GLU A 763 21.00 12.77 -16.59
C GLU A 763 19.78 13.70 -16.42
N PRO A 764 18.62 13.37 -17.03
CA PRO A 764 17.53 14.31 -17.30
C PRO A 764 16.70 14.79 -16.08
N GLN A 765 17.13 14.55 -14.83
CA GLN A 765 16.33 14.95 -13.67
C GLN A 765 16.54 16.40 -13.20
N GLU A 766 17.52 17.14 -13.73
CA GLU A 766 17.72 18.55 -13.36
C GLU A 766 17.78 19.49 -14.57
N GLU A 767 16.72 20.29 -14.75
CA GLU A 767 16.64 21.39 -15.73
C GLU A 767 17.63 22.56 -15.46
N SER A 768 18.59 22.39 -14.54
CA SER A 768 19.36 23.51 -13.97
C SER A 768 20.65 23.89 -14.73
N SER A 769 21.18 23.02 -15.61
CA SER A 769 22.56 23.18 -16.14
C SER A 769 22.71 24.19 -17.28
N GLY A 770 21.61 24.65 -17.89
CA GLY A 770 21.64 25.67 -18.94
C GLY A 770 22.34 25.28 -20.25
N TYR A 771 22.81 24.03 -20.42
CA TYR A 771 23.40 23.49 -21.65
C TYR A 771 22.48 22.44 -22.33
N PRO A 772 22.57 22.21 -23.64
CA PRO A 772 21.82 21.16 -24.35
C PRO A 772 22.19 19.75 -23.87
N ARG A 773 21.23 18.82 -23.93
CA ARG A 773 21.36 17.44 -23.43
C ARG A 773 22.26 16.56 -24.31
N LEU A 774 23.08 15.72 -23.70
CA LEU A 774 23.77 14.62 -24.37
C LEU A 774 22.77 13.53 -24.82
N ILE A 775 22.89 13.03 -26.05
CA ILE A 775 22.02 11.98 -26.62
C ILE A 775 22.76 10.63 -26.67
N ASP A 776 23.98 10.60 -27.18
CA ASP A 776 24.81 9.39 -27.23
C ASP A 776 26.30 9.73 -27.08
N LEU A 777 27.09 8.80 -26.57
CA LEU A 777 28.52 8.98 -26.31
C LEU A 777 29.28 7.66 -26.47
N THR A 778 30.38 7.70 -27.22
CA THR A 778 31.30 6.57 -27.36
C THR A 778 32.76 7.04 -27.32
N CYS A 779 33.66 6.16 -26.88
CA CYS A 779 35.08 6.46 -26.72
C CYS A 779 35.94 5.20 -26.85
N LYS A 780 37.15 5.37 -27.37
CA LYS A 780 38.16 4.32 -27.51
C LYS A 780 39.56 4.90 -27.31
N PRO A 781 40.55 4.13 -26.85
CA PRO A 781 41.95 4.57 -26.82
C PRO A 781 42.44 5.02 -28.20
N HIS A 782 43.28 6.05 -28.25
CA HIS A 782 43.81 6.55 -29.51
C HIS A 782 44.79 5.55 -30.14
N PRO A 783 44.61 5.19 -31.43
CA PRO A 783 45.32 4.07 -32.05
C PRO A 783 46.84 4.27 -32.22
N LEU A 784 47.34 5.50 -32.16
CA LEU A 784 48.78 5.83 -32.24
C LEU A 784 49.35 6.41 -30.93
N HIS A 785 48.50 6.83 -30.00
CA HIS A 785 48.91 7.63 -28.84
C HIS A 785 48.20 7.11 -27.59
N PRO A 786 48.75 6.10 -26.89
CA PRO A 786 48.04 5.38 -25.82
C PRO A 786 47.58 6.27 -24.64
N ASN A 787 48.14 7.48 -24.51
CA ASN A 787 47.75 8.45 -23.48
C ASN A 787 46.57 9.35 -23.90
N LEU A 788 46.10 9.24 -25.14
CA LEU A 788 44.98 9.99 -25.68
C LEU A 788 43.79 9.06 -25.90
N ALA A 789 42.58 9.62 -25.90
CA ALA A 789 41.35 8.93 -26.24
C ALA A 789 40.61 9.65 -27.36
N LEU A 790 39.93 8.85 -28.17
CA LEU A 790 38.93 9.26 -29.15
C LEU A 790 37.58 9.33 -28.45
N VAL A 791 36.82 10.41 -28.66
CA VAL A 791 35.48 10.61 -28.08
C VAL A 791 34.55 11.12 -29.19
N ALA A 792 33.44 10.42 -29.42
CA ALA A 792 32.38 10.86 -30.31
C ALA A 792 31.07 10.99 -29.54
N LEU A 793 30.30 12.05 -29.79
CA LEU A 793 29.01 12.25 -29.12
C LEU A 793 27.96 12.93 -30.02
N PHE A 794 26.70 12.67 -29.67
CA PHE A 794 25.55 13.41 -30.13
C PHE A 794 24.96 14.23 -28.98
N HIS A 795 24.47 15.43 -29.27
CA HIS A 795 23.79 16.27 -28.30
C HIS A 795 22.64 17.05 -28.96
N GLU A 796 21.71 17.53 -28.14
CA GLU A 796 20.64 18.40 -28.62
C GLU A 796 21.17 19.77 -29.03
N LEU A 797 20.47 20.43 -29.94
CA LEU A 797 20.68 21.84 -30.25
C LEU A 797 19.48 22.61 -29.73
N ARG A 798 19.70 23.84 -29.27
CA ARG A 798 18.64 24.76 -28.83
C ARG A 798 17.87 25.43 -29.98
N GLU A 799 18.02 24.90 -31.19
CA GLU A 799 17.41 25.47 -32.40
C GLU A 799 15.98 24.95 -32.53
N GLU A 800 15.04 25.84 -32.86
CA GLU A 800 13.66 25.44 -33.14
C GLU A 800 13.60 24.55 -34.40
N PRO A 801 12.62 23.64 -34.49
CA PRO A 801 12.38 22.87 -35.70
C PRO A 801 12.27 23.81 -36.91
N ASN A 802 12.79 23.37 -38.07
CA ASN A 802 12.59 24.13 -39.29
C ASN A 802 11.10 24.11 -39.73
N ALA A 803 10.75 24.85 -40.78
CA ALA A 803 9.37 24.95 -41.28
C ALA A 803 8.73 23.59 -41.65
N ASP A 804 9.54 22.55 -41.89
CA ASP A 804 9.12 21.20 -42.24
C ASP A 804 9.02 20.27 -41.00
N GLY A 805 9.22 20.81 -39.79
CA GLY A 805 9.19 20.06 -38.53
C GLY A 805 10.45 19.24 -38.24
N ASN A 806 11.49 19.35 -39.07
CA ASN A 806 12.76 18.65 -38.88
C ASN A 806 13.63 19.34 -37.83
N THR A 807 14.28 18.56 -36.98
CA THR A 807 15.16 19.05 -35.91
C THR A 807 16.61 18.69 -36.19
N ALA A 808 17.54 19.61 -35.97
CA ALA A 808 18.97 19.33 -36.07
C ALA A 808 19.56 18.88 -34.71
N LYS A 809 20.49 17.92 -34.73
CA LYS A 809 21.27 17.50 -33.58
C LYS A 809 22.75 17.78 -33.81
N GLY A 810 23.49 18.06 -32.73
CA GLY A 810 24.92 18.31 -32.78
C GLY A 810 25.72 17.02 -32.78
N PHE A 811 26.75 16.95 -33.62
CA PHE A 811 27.73 15.86 -33.64
C PHE A 811 29.12 16.40 -33.30
N VAL A 812 29.82 15.71 -32.41
CA VAL A 812 31.18 16.08 -32.01
C VAL A 812 32.10 14.87 -32.10
N MET A 813 33.29 15.10 -32.67
CA MET A 813 34.41 14.18 -32.60
C MET A 813 35.62 14.88 -31.96
N ALA A 814 36.21 14.27 -30.94
CA ALA A 814 37.28 14.85 -30.16
C ALA A 814 38.44 13.86 -29.91
N VAL A 815 39.64 14.41 -29.81
CA VAL A 815 40.81 13.74 -29.23
C VAL A 815 41.11 14.42 -27.90
N VAL A 816 41.15 13.65 -26.82
CA VAL A 816 41.34 14.17 -25.46
C VAL A 816 42.51 13.49 -24.76
N ASP A 817 43.23 14.24 -23.95
CA ASP A 817 44.15 13.70 -22.96
C ASP A 817 43.38 13.53 -21.66
N ILE A 818 43.00 12.28 -21.37
CA ILE A 818 42.20 11.94 -20.19
C ILE A 818 42.97 12.22 -18.90
N GLN A 819 44.28 11.96 -18.88
CA GLN A 819 45.10 12.13 -17.69
C GLN A 819 45.30 13.61 -17.34
N ARG A 820 45.48 14.46 -18.35
CA ARG A 820 45.65 15.90 -18.18
C ARG A 820 44.34 16.70 -18.27
N ARG A 821 43.20 16.02 -18.45
CA ARG A 821 41.86 16.61 -18.58
C ARG A 821 41.81 17.73 -19.63
N ARG A 822 42.37 17.45 -20.82
CA ARG A 822 42.54 18.48 -21.87
C ARG A 822 42.02 18.00 -23.22
N LEU A 823 41.18 18.81 -23.85
CA LEU A 823 40.85 18.67 -25.27
C LEU A 823 42.09 18.98 -26.12
N ILE A 824 42.46 18.03 -26.99
CA ILE A 824 43.61 18.15 -27.89
C ILE A 824 43.16 18.56 -29.28
N ARG A 825 42.08 17.96 -29.79
CA ARG A 825 41.51 18.24 -31.12
C ARG A 825 40.01 18.07 -31.12
N LEU A 826 39.35 18.81 -32.00
CA LEU A 826 37.90 18.83 -32.09
C LEU A 826 37.45 18.93 -33.56
N TYR A 827 36.32 18.30 -33.85
CA TYR A 827 35.46 18.50 -35.01
C TYR A 827 34.02 18.59 -34.53
N ARG A 828 33.25 19.51 -35.10
CA ARG A 828 31.83 19.71 -34.83
C ARG A 828 31.07 19.70 -36.14
N ASP A 829 29.89 19.11 -36.13
CA ASP A 829 28.96 19.10 -37.26
C ASP A 829 27.52 19.15 -36.75
N LYS A 830 26.57 19.33 -37.67
CA LYS A 830 25.14 19.23 -37.40
C LYS A 830 24.53 18.18 -38.31
N ILE A 831 23.67 17.34 -37.75
CA ILE A 831 22.92 16.33 -38.48
C ILE A 831 21.44 16.68 -38.41
N LEU A 832 20.79 16.79 -39.57
CA LEU A 832 19.35 17.01 -39.67
C LEU A 832 18.63 15.67 -39.48
N GLU A 833 17.70 15.60 -38.54
CA GLU A 833 16.75 14.48 -38.48
C GLU A 833 15.61 14.74 -39.47
N ASP A 834 15.29 13.72 -40.26
CA ASP A 834 14.22 13.74 -41.25
C ASP A 834 13.54 12.36 -41.31
N ALA A 835 12.68 12.12 -42.31
CA ALA A 835 12.01 10.84 -42.47
C ALA A 835 12.96 9.65 -42.67
N GLY A 836 14.22 9.87 -43.08
CA GLY A 836 15.23 8.84 -43.29
C GLY A 836 16.30 8.77 -42.20
N THR A 837 16.30 9.71 -41.25
CA THR A 837 17.38 9.88 -40.27
C THR A 837 16.83 10.04 -38.86
N ARG A 838 17.20 9.13 -37.94
CA ARG A 838 16.84 9.22 -36.52
C ARG A 838 18.05 9.00 -35.62
N ILE A 839 18.25 9.91 -34.67
CA ILE A 839 19.34 9.85 -33.71
C ILE A 839 18.77 9.42 -32.36
N SER A 840 19.32 8.33 -31.82
CA SER A 840 18.94 7.80 -30.50
C SER A 840 20.16 7.49 -29.66
N GLU A 841 19.91 7.02 -28.44
CA GLU A 841 20.94 6.35 -27.65
C GLU A 841 21.50 5.16 -28.44
N PHE A 842 22.81 4.93 -28.32
CA PHE A 842 23.57 3.87 -29.00
C PHE A 842 23.72 3.96 -30.53
N SER A 843 23.41 5.11 -31.15
CA SER A 843 23.63 5.38 -32.58
C SER A 843 25.11 5.55 -32.99
N LEU A 844 26.06 5.68 -32.06
CA LEU A 844 27.49 5.92 -32.34
C LEU A 844 28.40 4.71 -32.06
N HIS A 845 29.40 4.54 -32.93
CA HIS A 845 30.52 3.63 -32.72
C HIS A 845 31.84 4.18 -33.28
N LEU A 846 32.97 3.85 -32.64
CA LEU A 846 34.31 4.23 -33.12
C LEU A 846 34.99 3.08 -33.88
N ASP A 847 35.36 3.35 -35.12
CA ASP A 847 36.14 2.46 -35.99
C ASP A 847 37.62 2.83 -35.91
N THR A 848 38.41 2.01 -35.22
CA THR A 848 39.86 2.20 -35.07
C THR A 848 40.68 1.25 -35.96
N ALA A 849 40.09 0.73 -37.04
CA ALA A 849 40.80 -0.11 -38.00
C ALA A 849 42.08 0.57 -38.53
N PRO A 850 43.09 -0.20 -38.98
CA PRO A 850 44.43 0.33 -39.30
C PRO A 850 44.49 1.06 -40.66
N TYR A 851 43.74 2.17 -40.80
CA TYR A 851 43.76 3.03 -41.98
C TYR A 851 45.03 3.89 -42.08
N ASN A 852 46.17 3.24 -42.35
CA ASN A 852 47.45 3.92 -42.57
C ASN A 852 47.49 4.52 -44.00
N ILE A 853 46.96 5.73 -44.14
CA ILE A 853 46.72 6.40 -45.41
C ILE A 853 47.92 7.20 -45.93
N ALA A 854 48.91 7.51 -45.09
CA ALA A 854 50.21 8.03 -45.49
C ALA A 854 51.26 7.68 -44.42
N PRO A 855 52.57 7.78 -44.70
CA PRO A 855 53.60 7.56 -43.68
C PRO A 855 53.37 8.46 -42.45
N GLY A 856 53.17 7.85 -41.28
CA GLY A 856 52.88 8.57 -40.03
C GLY A 856 51.46 9.13 -39.91
N VAL A 857 50.58 8.92 -40.89
CA VAL A 857 49.19 9.38 -40.86
C VAL A 857 48.24 8.19 -40.84
N ARG A 858 47.57 7.99 -39.70
CA ARG A 858 46.52 6.98 -39.53
C ARG A 858 45.18 7.67 -39.37
N ALA A 859 44.21 7.29 -40.20
CA ALA A 859 42.83 7.71 -40.01
C ALA A 859 42.10 6.80 -39.00
N PHE A 860 41.07 7.35 -38.38
CA PHE A 860 40.09 6.64 -37.56
C PHE A 860 38.68 7.08 -37.96
N GLY A 861 37.71 6.20 -37.80
CA GLY A 861 36.34 6.41 -38.21
C GLY A 861 35.37 6.58 -37.05
N VAL A 862 34.28 7.30 -37.33
CA VAL A 862 33.04 7.26 -36.55
C VAL A 862 31.99 6.61 -37.44
N ARG A 863 31.28 5.61 -36.89
CA ARG A 863 30.14 4.95 -37.52
C ARG A 863 28.85 5.43 -36.85
N MET A 864 27.89 5.81 -37.66
CA MET A 864 26.60 6.36 -37.22
C MET A 864 25.47 5.47 -37.72
N ASN A 865 24.85 4.71 -36.81
CA ASN A 865 23.65 3.93 -37.09
C ASN A 865 22.42 4.81 -36.86
N ILE A 866 22.19 5.73 -37.80
CA ILE A 866 21.15 6.76 -37.75
C ILE A 866 20.12 6.62 -38.88
N GLY A 867 20.25 5.58 -39.72
CA GLY A 867 19.29 5.31 -40.79
C GLY A 867 17.94 4.86 -40.22
N TYR A 868 16.87 5.54 -40.62
CA TYR A 868 15.50 5.20 -40.30
C TYR A 868 14.71 4.97 -41.60
N SER A 869 13.76 4.05 -41.57
CA SER A 869 12.96 3.73 -42.76
C SER A 869 11.47 3.78 -42.44
N PRO A 870 10.73 4.73 -43.02
CA PRO A 870 9.29 4.81 -42.87
C PRO A 870 8.58 3.56 -43.43
N ARG A 871 7.35 3.32 -42.95
CA ARG A 871 6.54 2.14 -43.28
C ARG A 871 6.38 1.84 -44.80
N TYR A 872 6.49 2.85 -45.65
CA TYR A 872 6.34 2.73 -47.12
C TYR A 872 7.64 3.05 -47.88
N ALA A 873 8.80 2.94 -47.23
CA ALA A 873 10.07 3.19 -47.90
C ALA A 873 10.43 2.04 -48.84
N GLU A 874 10.82 2.37 -50.06
CA GLU A 874 11.28 1.39 -51.07
C GLU A 874 12.79 1.08 -50.93
N GLY A 875 13.46 1.70 -49.97
CA GLY A 875 14.86 1.49 -49.64
C GLY A 875 15.33 2.37 -48.48
N GLY A 876 16.54 2.11 -47.99
CA GLY A 876 17.17 2.86 -46.91
C GLY A 876 18.68 2.67 -46.85
N GLU A 877 19.36 3.61 -46.21
CA GLU A 877 20.80 3.57 -45.93
C GLU A 877 21.03 3.67 -44.42
N SER A 878 22.09 3.05 -43.91
CA SER A 878 22.49 3.21 -42.52
C SER A 878 24.00 2.98 -42.33
N ASP A 879 24.42 3.05 -41.07
CA ASP A 879 25.78 2.74 -40.62
C ASP A 879 26.85 3.63 -41.29
N TYR A 880 26.55 4.93 -41.38
CA TYR A 880 27.36 5.93 -42.08
C TYR A 880 28.76 6.05 -41.47
N LEU A 881 29.80 5.99 -42.31
CA LEU A 881 31.19 6.13 -41.92
C LEU A 881 31.76 7.51 -42.28
N THR A 882 32.34 8.18 -41.30
CA THR A 882 33.18 9.36 -41.48
C THR A 882 34.59 9.07 -40.99
N LEU A 883 35.60 9.15 -41.87
CA LEU A 883 37.02 8.96 -41.52
C LEU A 883 37.68 10.31 -41.25
N PHE A 884 38.40 10.41 -40.14
CA PHE A 884 39.11 11.60 -39.70
C PHE A 884 40.62 11.39 -39.69
N ILE A 885 41.34 12.49 -39.94
CA ILE A 885 42.78 12.60 -39.70
C ILE A 885 43.06 13.72 -38.70
N GLU A 886 44.11 13.55 -37.92
CA GLU A 886 44.66 14.60 -37.09
C GLU A 886 45.40 15.62 -37.95
N HIS A 887 44.93 16.88 -37.98
CA HIS A 887 45.57 17.96 -38.73
C HIS A 887 45.70 19.22 -37.87
N GLY A 888 46.93 19.58 -37.48
CA GLY A 888 47.21 20.81 -36.70
C GLY A 888 46.63 20.78 -35.29
N LYS A 889 45.54 21.50 -35.02
CA LYS A 889 44.74 21.44 -33.77
C LYS A 889 43.31 20.95 -34.00
N THR A 890 43.00 20.52 -35.22
CA THR A 890 41.65 20.13 -35.67
C THR A 890 41.63 18.67 -36.09
N LEU A 891 40.43 18.10 -36.18
CA LEU A 891 40.20 16.86 -36.91
C LEU A 891 39.61 17.20 -38.28
N ARG A 892 40.22 16.65 -39.34
CA ARG A 892 39.76 16.87 -40.72
C ARG A 892 39.10 15.58 -41.24
N PRO A 893 37.83 15.62 -41.67
CA PRO A 893 37.23 14.49 -42.35
C PRO A 893 37.86 14.32 -43.73
N ILE A 894 38.17 13.07 -44.11
CA ILE A 894 38.70 12.68 -45.43
C ILE A 894 37.72 11.80 -46.20
N ILE A 895 36.78 11.17 -45.49
CA ILE A 895 35.55 10.56 -46.00
C ILE A 895 34.46 11.03 -45.05
N GLN A 896 33.32 11.48 -45.58
CA GLN A 896 32.21 11.96 -44.76
C GLN A 896 30.92 11.27 -45.19
N ASN A 897 30.17 10.78 -44.19
CA ASN A 897 28.83 10.22 -44.31
C ASN A 897 28.70 9.16 -45.42
N MET A 898 29.67 8.25 -45.53
CA MET A 898 29.62 7.16 -46.50
C MET A 898 28.72 6.04 -45.97
N PRO A 899 27.59 5.71 -46.61
CA PRO A 899 26.71 4.63 -46.15
C PRO A 899 27.43 3.28 -46.24
N MET A 900 27.50 2.57 -45.12
CA MET A 900 28.16 1.26 -45.07
C MET A 900 27.18 0.11 -45.21
N SER A 901 25.90 0.36 -45.03
CA SER A 901 24.82 -0.56 -45.36
C SER A 901 23.70 0.17 -46.09
N SER A 902 23.08 -0.52 -47.05
CA SER A 902 21.85 -0.05 -47.66
C SER A 902 20.99 -1.22 -48.11
N TRP A 903 19.70 -0.97 -48.26
CA TRP A 903 18.77 -1.94 -48.79
C TRP A 903 17.80 -1.25 -49.74
N ARG A 904 17.30 -1.99 -50.72
CA ARG A 904 16.21 -1.54 -51.59
C ARG A 904 15.35 -2.71 -52.03
N MET A 905 14.07 -2.44 -52.25
CA MET A 905 13.18 -3.41 -52.88
C MET A 905 13.57 -3.58 -54.35
N VAL A 906 13.48 -4.81 -54.85
CA VAL A 906 13.75 -5.15 -56.26
C VAL A 906 12.62 -6.02 -56.80
N GLY A 907 12.08 -5.69 -57.97
CA GLY A 907 10.94 -6.41 -58.57
C GLY A 907 9.67 -5.57 -58.59
N ASP A 908 8.51 -6.22 -58.71
CA ASP A 908 7.19 -5.57 -58.67
C ASP A 908 6.83 -5.20 -57.22
N THR A 909 6.86 -3.89 -56.92
CA THR A 909 6.69 -3.35 -55.57
C THR A 909 5.23 -3.04 -55.22
N ALA A 910 4.30 -3.17 -56.18
CA ALA A 910 2.90 -2.76 -56.02
C ALA A 910 2.14 -3.55 -54.93
N HIS A 911 2.61 -4.76 -54.59
CA HIS A 911 1.96 -5.66 -53.63
C HIS A 911 2.71 -5.79 -52.29
N CYS A 912 3.80 -5.04 -52.09
CA CYS A 912 4.66 -5.19 -50.90
C CYS A 912 4.05 -4.65 -49.61
N PHE A 913 2.99 -3.85 -49.70
CA PHE A 913 2.44 -3.13 -48.54
C PHE A 913 1.00 -3.53 -48.19
N ASP A 914 0.36 -4.39 -49.00
CA ASP A 914 -1.07 -4.71 -48.88
C ASP A 914 -1.36 -6.08 -48.26
N ASP A 915 -0.43 -7.05 -48.29
CA ASP A 915 -0.65 -8.40 -47.72
C ASP A 915 0.61 -8.98 -47.04
N ALA A 916 0.43 -9.53 -45.83
CA ALA A 916 1.49 -10.06 -44.97
C ALA A 916 2.13 -11.39 -45.44
N GLU A 917 1.64 -11.99 -46.53
CA GLU A 917 2.06 -13.33 -47.00
C GLU A 917 2.95 -13.32 -48.27
N THR A 918 3.10 -12.20 -48.97
CA THR A 918 3.98 -12.11 -50.16
C THR A 918 5.32 -11.46 -49.82
N GLY A 919 6.36 -12.28 -49.65
CA GLY A 919 7.72 -11.80 -49.38
C GLY A 919 8.32 -11.05 -50.57
N CYS A 920 8.54 -9.74 -50.44
CA CYS A 920 9.21 -8.95 -51.47
C CYS A 920 10.72 -9.23 -51.51
N ALA A 921 11.29 -9.23 -52.71
CA ALA A 921 12.72 -9.42 -52.88
C ALA A 921 13.48 -8.16 -52.43
N ILE A 922 14.31 -8.29 -51.40
CA ILE A 922 15.11 -7.19 -50.87
C ILE A 922 16.56 -7.39 -51.28
N GLU A 923 17.12 -6.41 -52.00
CA GLU A 923 18.54 -6.29 -52.26
C GLU A 923 19.21 -5.56 -51.11
N ASN A 924 20.02 -6.27 -50.34
CA ASN A 924 20.87 -5.72 -49.27
C ASN A 924 22.29 -5.50 -49.79
N LYS A 925 22.90 -4.38 -49.43
CA LYS A 925 24.28 -4.03 -49.73
C LYS A 925 25.03 -3.77 -48.43
N ALA A 926 26.16 -4.44 -48.27
CA ALA A 926 27.11 -4.17 -47.20
C ALA A 926 28.45 -3.75 -47.81
N VAL A 927 28.94 -2.59 -47.39
CA VAL A 927 30.19 -1.99 -47.88
C VAL A 927 31.30 -2.22 -46.85
N ARG A 928 32.50 -2.51 -47.34
CA ARG A 928 33.73 -2.56 -46.54
C ARG A 928 34.81 -1.76 -47.25
N LEU A 929 35.70 -1.15 -46.46
CA LEU A 929 36.86 -0.43 -46.97
C LEU A 929 38.14 -1.24 -46.75
N ALA A 930 39.01 -1.24 -47.75
CA ALA A 930 40.36 -1.80 -47.66
C ALA A 930 41.39 -0.79 -48.18
N LEU A 931 42.63 -0.88 -47.71
CA LEU A 931 43.73 -0.09 -48.26
C LEU A 931 44.17 -0.69 -49.60
N ALA A 932 44.18 0.12 -50.66
CA ALA A 932 44.72 -0.28 -51.95
C ALA A 932 46.25 -0.41 -51.88
N SER A 933 46.81 -1.16 -52.82
CA SER A 933 48.26 -1.20 -53.05
C SER A 933 48.79 0.07 -53.74
N THR A 934 47.91 0.91 -54.30
CA THR A 934 48.24 2.15 -55.01
C THR A 934 48.15 3.38 -54.12
N SER A 935 48.85 4.44 -54.49
CA SER A 935 48.79 5.74 -53.84
C SER A 935 48.63 6.86 -54.86
N THR A 936 47.79 7.85 -54.56
CA THR A 936 47.58 9.05 -55.36
C THR A 936 47.89 10.29 -54.51
N HIS A 937 48.68 11.24 -55.03
CA HIS A 937 49.06 12.49 -54.33
C HIS A 937 49.68 12.29 -52.93
N GLY A 938 50.41 11.19 -52.71
CA GLY A 938 51.04 10.87 -51.41
C GLY A 938 50.13 10.16 -50.41
N TRP A 939 48.87 9.89 -50.77
CA TRP A 939 47.90 9.16 -49.96
C TRP A 939 47.63 7.78 -50.54
N ARG A 940 47.48 6.75 -49.71
CA ARG A 940 47.05 5.42 -50.14
C ARG A 940 45.59 5.48 -50.60
N ASP A 941 45.30 4.91 -51.75
CA ASP A 941 43.92 4.82 -52.24
C ASP A 941 43.13 3.83 -51.38
N LEU A 942 41.80 3.97 -51.33
CA LEU A 942 40.90 3.04 -50.63
C LEU A 942 40.07 2.25 -51.63
N GLU A 943 40.02 0.93 -51.47
CA GLU A 943 39.14 0.05 -52.24
C GLU A 943 37.80 -0.10 -51.53
N VAL A 944 36.72 0.13 -52.28
CA VAL A 944 35.35 -0.03 -51.80
C VAL A 944 34.84 -1.38 -52.27
N ILE A 945 34.58 -2.26 -51.31
CA ILE A 945 34.13 -3.63 -51.56
C ILE A 945 32.67 -3.70 -51.13
N THR A 946 31.76 -3.91 -52.10
CA THR A 946 30.33 -4.06 -51.81
C THR A 946 29.92 -5.52 -51.95
N THR A 947 29.37 -6.08 -50.89
CA THR A 947 28.67 -7.36 -50.91
C THR A 947 27.19 -7.08 -51.14
N THR A 948 26.63 -7.64 -52.21
CA THR A 948 25.19 -7.54 -52.49
C THR A 948 24.55 -8.91 -52.27
N SER A 949 23.47 -8.97 -51.51
CA SER A 949 22.63 -10.16 -51.34
C SER A 949 21.18 -9.85 -51.67
N ILE A 950 20.52 -10.74 -52.41
CA ILE A 950 19.08 -10.65 -52.66
C ILE A 950 18.41 -11.76 -51.85
N GLY A 951 17.49 -11.39 -50.98
CA GLY A 951 16.64 -12.32 -50.26
C GLY A 951 15.33 -12.53 -51.02
N ASP A 952 15.16 -13.68 -51.65
CA ASP A 952 13.86 -14.23 -52.02
C ASP A 952 13.65 -15.48 -51.16
N THR A 953 12.40 -15.78 -50.81
CA THR A 953 11.90 -16.74 -49.80
C THR A 953 12.45 -18.17 -49.87
N ASN A 954 13.38 -18.52 -50.77
CA ASN A 954 14.05 -19.81 -50.76
C ASN A 954 15.51 -19.89 -51.27
N THR A 955 16.22 -18.79 -51.56
CA THR A 955 17.69 -18.89 -51.82
C THR A 955 18.44 -17.57 -51.59
N GLN A 956 19.36 -17.53 -50.63
CA GLN A 956 20.35 -16.44 -50.53
C GLN A 956 21.47 -16.65 -51.56
N LYS A 957 21.58 -15.76 -52.54
CA LYS A 957 22.79 -15.64 -53.39
C LYS A 957 23.53 -14.34 -53.03
N ALA A 958 24.68 -14.46 -52.39
CA ALA A 958 25.58 -13.34 -52.16
C ALA A 958 26.56 -13.18 -53.34
N ARG A 959 26.66 -11.97 -53.91
CA ARG A 959 27.70 -11.59 -54.88
C ARG A 959 28.60 -10.55 -54.23
N VAL A 960 29.91 -10.81 -54.22
CA VAL A 960 30.93 -9.83 -53.79
C VAL A 960 31.51 -9.18 -55.03
N GLN A 961 31.48 -7.84 -55.10
CA GLN A 961 32.07 -7.08 -56.18
C GLN A 961 32.87 -5.91 -55.61
N VAL A 962 34.08 -5.68 -56.16
CA VAL A 962 34.79 -4.41 -55.93
C VAL A 962 34.08 -3.37 -56.79
N THR A 963 33.38 -2.44 -56.15
CA THR A 963 32.49 -1.49 -56.81
C THR A 963 33.18 -0.18 -57.17
N GLY A 964 34.33 0.13 -56.56
CA GLY A 964 35.11 1.31 -56.92
C GLY A 964 36.44 1.46 -56.17
N LYS A 965 37.23 2.45 -56.61
CA LYS A 965 38.44 2.94 -55.93
C LYS A 965 38.26 4.41 -55.58
N LEU A 966 38.36 4.75 -54.30
CA LEU A 966 38.41 6.14 -53.83
C LEU A 966 39.86 6.61 -53.90
N ARG A 967 40.13 7.57 -54.79
CA ARG A 967 41.45 8.19 -54.97
C ARG A 967 41.46 9.57 -54.33
N ALA A 968 42.60 9.94 -53.75
CA ALA A 968 42.78 11.28 -53.23
C ALA A 968 42.69 12.33 -54.36
N GLN A 969 41.70 13.21 -54.30
CA GLN A 969 41.60 14.36 -55.20
C GLN A 969 42.67 15.40 -54.82
N ALA A 970 43.36 15.97 -55.82
CA ALA A 970 44.24 17.11 -55.58
C ALA A 970 43.40 18.31 -55.15
N CYS A 971 43.52 18.73 -53.90
CA CYS A 971 42.98 20.02 -53.46
C CYS A 971 43.85 21.13 -54.07
N VAL A 972 43.35 21.80 -55.12
CA VAL A 972 43.83 23.13 -55.49
C VAL A 972 43.33 24.08 -54.39
N TYR A 973 44.27 24.71 -53.70
CA TYR A 973 43.99 25.73 -52.68
C TYR A 973 43.37 26.97 -53.36
N HIS A 974 42.20 27.40 -52.89
CA HIS A 974 41.78 28.79 -52.90
C HIS A 974 41.56 29.26 -51.47
#